data_AF-A0A2T4BNV8-F1
#
_entry.id   AF-A0A2T4BNV8-F1
#
_cell.length_a   1.000
_cell.length_b   1.000
_cell.length_c   1.000
_cell.angle_alpha   90.00
_cell.angle_beta   90.00
_cell.angle_gamma   90.00
#
_symmetry.space_group_name_H-M   'P 1'
#
loop_
_entity.id
_entity.type
_entity.pdbx_description
1 polymer ?
#
loop_
_entity_poly.entity_id
_entity_poly.type
_entity_poly.pdbx_seq_one_letter_code
_entity_poly.pdbx_strand_id
1 'polypeptide(L)'
;MPRPQDESSTEPIQALPAAASAAKFSYMRHSTSTIEPFPTSPSDSSLVFRRSNPSAASLYASTLSPPGSRSMSPAGRGSPSRILSGTVFDLGQNRALPENVGDDPSEPLNLILKAFVPHVSVYASRDTEALIREKGFQHGLWELLRPFGENIQGKVNIRDSNGIGRIVEDFSIRFTRFGENIERPDALTSGSQQAQAPRSQNGAPERDAGKRSAINDIESVVERHLSYAEESFLGMPHQSIMTKNGSDSEAASPYYALYLRRLLSGLPISPHETFAHPVACIIAISSRNPAPIEELRRLYSETSQGERRLPSWVDGDYLRYYVLVHDEENDDIARSMGLFEQMKRHLGLHCHLLRLRCSQSVETDDDNIPLPRSDWMSAAEELAEIRRSENDEDFEDPSRYIFESDATAIRTFVREMVTQSIIPTMERHATIWNDQVASRRRGLTGRFMNLSKRFSVFGSNSRSSSSGASTSKDGYDPSGFYQADTSEAIMRKLADFAFMLRDWRLAHSTYDLLRSDFSEAKAWKYHAAANEMAAISLLLMPQQLTSKSRAETVDQMLESAFYSYNTRCSSPYGATRTLILAQELLRLRGGSSIDDAARWCTRLLESKILGSIGDALLKERLAICYGSKSGVGSWSWGSRRRKSAAWSVFAARAWAQQSKYIPAQRCLNEAKRMYETLPHGQGISRFAIARETMDSLQRELTEKLEFPLGHDRGMPEDVVDGGIDEESEALVDTRSRRASNLARGGTETAPLHNEEMSKDTNEDIDKEGFA
;
A
#
# COMPACT_ATOMS: atom_id res chain seq x y z
N MET A 1 36.70 65.34 52.49
CA MET A 1 38.14 65.01 52.55
C MET A 1 38.29 63.63 53.16
N PRO A 2 39.09 62.71 52.61
CA PRO A 2 39.66 62.70 51.26
C PRO A 2 39.44 61.36 50.50
N ARG A 3 40.03 61.24 49.29
CA ARG A 3 40.25 59.99 48.52
C ARG A 3 41.46 59.21 49.09
N PRO A 4 41.91 58.04 48.57
CA PRO A 4 42.33 57.76 47.18
C PRO A 4 41.33 56.84 46.43
N GLN A 5 41.26 56.70 45.09
CA GLN A 5 42.08 57.13 43.95
C GLN A 5 43.35 56.32 43.66
N ASP A 6 43.34 55.59 42.54
CA ASP A 6 44.49 55.41 41.65
C ASP A 6 43.99 55.36 40.19
N GLU A 7 44.79 55.77 39.21
CA GLU A 7 44.33 56.10 37.85
C GLU A 7 45.22 55.54 36.72
N SER A 8 44.57 55.10 35.63
CA SER A 8 44.97 55.33 34.22
C SER A 8 43.79 54.89 33.33
N SER A 9 43.07 55.75 32.59
CA SER A 9 43.46 56.60 31.45
C SER A 9 43.79 55.77 30.17
N THR A 10 43.19 55.98 28.98
CA THR A 10 42.31 57.05 28.46
C THR A 10 41.17 56.56 27.53
N GLU A 11 40.11 57.38 27.42
CA GLU A 11 38.98 57.30 26.46
C GLU A 11 39.18 58.24 25.23
N PRO A 12 38.24 58.43 24.25
CA PRO A 12 37.42 57.48 23.46
C PRO A 12 37.39 57.87 21.92
N ILE A 13 36.25 57.64 21.21
CA ILE A 13 35.73 58.26 19.94
C ILE A 13 35.60 57.35 18.67
N GLN A 14 34.37 56.84 18.46
CA GLN A 14 33.47 57.03 17.28
C GLN A 14 33.86 56.68 15.81
N ALA A 15 33.34 55.52 15.34
CA ALA A 15 32.62 55.22 14.07
C ALA A 15 33.13 55.59 12.63
N LEU A 16 33.25 54.53 11.79
CA LEU A 16 33.09 54.46 10.30
C LEU A 16 34.15 55.20 9.42
N PRO A 17 34.29 54.94 8.09
CA PRO A 17 33.50 54.11 7.16
C PRO A 17 34.33 53.02 6.41
N ALA A 18 33.95 52.65 5.17
CA ALA A 18 34.52 51.52 4.40
C ALA A 18 35.18 51.91 3.06
N ALA A 19 36.28 51.22 2.72
CA ALA A 19 36.94 51.11 1.40
C ALA A 19 38.03 50.00 1.50
N ALA A 20 38.60 49.34 0.49
CA ALA A 20 38.28 48.95 -0.90
C ALA A 20 39.63 48.67 -1.61
N SER A 21 39.89 47.43 -2.07
CA SER A 21 40.96 47.00 -3.01
C SER A 21 40.72 45.51 -3.35
N ALA A 22 40.57 45.01 -4.59
CA ALA A 22 41.40 45.10 -5.82
C ALA A 22 42.63 44.13 -5.77
N ALA A 23 42.94 43.30 -6.78
CA ALA A 23 42.44 43.23 -8.17
C ALA A 23 42.56 41.85 -8.89
N LYS A 24 41.61 41.60 -9.83
CA LYS A 24 41.71 41.07 -11.23
C LYS A 24 42.63 39.89 -11.63
N PHE A 25 42.04 38.94 -12.39
CA PHE A 25 42.41 38.48 -13.77
C PHE A 25 41.24 37.57 -14.28
N SER A 26 40.32 38.01 -15.15
CA SER A 26 40.33 38.03 -16.63
C SER A 26 40.37 36.66 -17.34
N TYR A 27 39.35 36.38 -18.18
CA TYR A 27 39.36 35.37 -19.24
C TYR A 27 38.87 35.99 -20.56
N MET A 28 39.39 35.52 -21.70
CA MET A 28 39.14 36.09 -23.03
C MET A 28 37.96 35.43 -23.77
N ARG A 29 37.35 36.20 -24.69
CA ARG A 29 36.52 35.66 -25.78
C ARG A 29 37.40 35.31 -26.99
N HIS A 30 36.95 34.35 -27.80
CA HIS A 30 37.15 34.39 -29.25
C HIS A 30 35.88 33.94 -29.98
N SER A 31 35.60 34.61 -31.10
CA SER A 31 34.66 34.20 -32.16
C SER A 31 35.45 33.46 -33.26
N THR A 32 34.91 32.89 -34.35
CA THR A 32 33.59 32.94 -35.01
C THR A 32 33.50 31.78 -36.01
N SER A 33 32.32 31.31 -36.42
CA SER A 33 31.96 30.99 -37.83
C SER A 33 30.56 30.36 -37.96
N THR A 34 30.00 30.42 -39.17
CA THR A 34 28.62 30.04 -39.52
C THR A 34 28.59 29.02 -40.67
N ILE A 35 27.72 28.01 -40.58
CA ILE A 35 27.26 27.19 -41.73
C ILE A 35 25.74 27.00 -41.59
N GLU A 36 25.03 27.00 -42.72
CA GLU A 36 23.57 26.88 -42.84
C GLU A 36 23.02 25.44 -42.72
N PRO A 37 21.70 25.24 -42.52
CA PRO A 37 21.11 23.93 -42.28
C PRO A 37 20.93 23.10 -43.57
N PHE A 38 21.10 21.78 -43.45
CA PHE A 38 20.66 20.82 -44.47
C PHE A 38 19.27 20.26 -44.12
N PRO A 39 18.29 20.25 -45.05
CA PRO A 39 16.98 19.66 -44.83
C PRO A 39 17.00 18.14 -45.06
N THR A 40 16.36 17.38 -44.18
CA THR A 40 16.02 15.96 -44.43
C THR A 40 14.61 15.84 -45.00
N SER A 41 14.48 15.13 -46.12
CA SER A 41 13.25 15.00 -46.92
C SER A 41 12.09 14.30 -46.19
N PRO A 42 10.83 14.55 -46.60
CA PRO A 42 9.66 13.81 -46.11
C PRO A 42 9.49 12.44 -46.80
N SER A 43 8.42 11.72 -46.42
CA SER A 43 8.06 10.33 -46.80
C SER A 43 9.00 9.24 -46.24
N ASP A 44 8.52 8.03 -45.91
CA ASP A 44 7.21 7.45 -46.19
C ASP A 44 6.26 7.33 -44.99
N SER A 45 4.96 7.50 -45.27
CA SER A 45 3.87 7.35 -44.32
C SER A 45 3.06 6.07 -44.59
N SER A 46 3.59 4.91 -44.24
CA SER A 46 2.76 3.71 -44.01
C SER A 46 3.40 2.70 -43.06
N LEU A 47 2.66 2.33 -42.00
CA LEU A 47 2.37 0.95 -41.58
C LEU A 47 1.56 0.99 -40.26
N VAL A 48 0.51 0.17 -40.18
CA VAL A 48 -0.48 0.26 -39.09
C VAL A 48 -0.04 -0.58 -37.88
N PHE A 49 0.77 0.02 -37.01
CA PHE A 49 0.85 -0.39 -35.61
C PHE A 49 0.34 0.74 -34.73
N ARG A 50 -0.88 0.58 -34.20
CA ARG A 50 -1.45 1.47 -33.18
C ARG A 50 -0.67 1.26 -31.89
N ARG A 51 0.45 1.98 -31.73
CA ARG A 51 1.28 1.94 -30.53
C ARG A 51 0.40 2.23 -29.31
N SER A 52 0.64 1.51 -28.21
CA SER A 52 0.23 1.96 -26.88
C SER A 52 0.74 3.38 -26.68
N ASN A 53 -0.16 4.35 -26.48
CA ASN A 53 0.18 5.77 -26.49
C ASN A 53 1.26 6.05 -25.41
N PRO A 54 2.43 6.61 -25.73
CA PRO A 54 3.52 6.72 -24.74
C PRO A 54 3.15 7.57 -23.51
N SER A 55 2.19 8.50 -23.63
CA SER A 55 1.60 9.21 -22.49
C SER A 55 0.84 8.29 -21.52
N ALA A 56 0.25 7.20 -21.99
CA ALA A 56 -0.41 6.22 -21.13
C ALA A 56 0.56 5.34 -20.33
N ALA A 57 1.85 5.29 -20.67
CA ALA A 57 2.86 4.54 -19.92
C ALA A 57 2.99 5.04 -18.46
N SER A 58 2.73 6.33 -18.21
CA SER A 58 2.77 6.90 -16.86
C SER A 58 1.67 6.29 -15.97
N LEU A 59 0.50 5.95 -16.51
CA LEU A 59 -0.61 5.33 -15.76
C LEU A 59 -0.18 3.99 -15.14
N TYR A 60 0.49 3.15 -15.93
CA TYR A 60 0.89 1.80 -15.56
C TYR A 60 2.22 1.72 -14.77
N ALA A 61 2.86 2.85 -14.48
CA ALA A 61 4.17 2.92 -13.82
C ALA A 61 4.26 2.12 -12.50
N SER A 62 3.16 2.02 -11.74
CA SER A 62 3.07 1.28 -10.47
C SER A 62 3.34 -0.23 -10.58
N THR A 63 3.37 -0.79 -11.79
CA THR A 63 3.74 -2.20 -12.08
C THR A 63 4.86 -2.38 -13.10
N LEU A 64 5.24 -1.31 -13.83
CA LEU A 64 6.31 -1.36 -14.84
C LEU A 64 7.70 -1.17 -14.25
N SER A 65 7.82 -0.43 -13.14
CA SER A 65 9.09 -0.25 -12.43
C SER A 65 9.44 -1.47 -11.56
N PRO A 66 10.66 -2.05 -11.68
CA PRO A 66 11.12 -3.08 -10.74
C PRO A 66 11.14 -2.57 -9.29
N PRO A 67 10.92 -3.45 -8.27
CA PRO A 67 11.11 -3.10 -6.86
C PRO A 67 12.46 -2.39 -6.62
N GLY A 68 12.44 -1.32 -5.83
CA GLY A 68 13.62 -0.47 -5.59
C GLY A 68 14.00 0.50 -6.73
N SER A 69 13.31 0.51 -7.87
CA SER A 69 13.54 1.50 -8.93
C SER A 69 12.96 2.86 -8.54
N ARG A 70 13.84 3.77 -8.11
CA ARG A 70 13.47 5.12 -7.67
C ARG A 70 12.86 5.93 -8.81
N SER A 71 11.69 6.54 -8.59
CA SER A 71 11.29 7.73 -9.33
C SER A 71 12.39 8.79 -9.22
N MET A 72 12.70 9.49 -10.31
CA MET A 72 13.76 10.50 -10.28
C MET A 72 13.32 11.70 -9.45
N SER A 73 14.02 11.94 -8.33
CA SER A 73 13.94 13.16 -7.54
C SER A 73 15.34 13.49 -7.01
N PRO A 74 15.76 14.77 -7.02
CA PRO A 74 17.14 15.14 -6.75
C PRO A 74 17.51 15.08 -5.25
N ALA A 75 18.81 14.85 -5.01
CA ALA A 75 19.54 14.94 -3.74
C ALA A 75 19.18 13.94 -2.61
N GLY A 76 20.22 13.38 -1.98
CA GLY A 76 20.09 12.45 -0.84
C GLY A 76 21.15 11.35 -0.80
N ARG A 77 22.44 11.71 -0.60
CA ARG A 77 23.54 10.73 -0.47
C ARG A 77 23.54 10.06 0.91
N GLY A 78 22.67 9.08 1.12
CA GLY A 78 22.80 8.09 2.20
C GLY A 78 23.77 6.97 1.83
N SER A 79 24.74 6.67 2.69
CA SER A 79 25.67 5.55 2.49
C SER A 79 25.04 4.21 2.91
N PRO A 80 25.25 3.11 2.16
CA PRO A 80 24.75 1.80 2.57
C PRO A 80 25.47 1.31 3.83
N SER A 81 24.70 1.00 4.88
CA SER A 81 25.21 0.40 6.11
C SER A 81 25.61 -1.07 5.86
N ARG A 82 26.81 -1.45 6.29
CA ARG A 82 27.30 -2.82 6.13
C ARG A 82 26.60 -3.74 7.11
N ILE A 83 26.00 -4.82 6.61
CA ILE A 83 25.55 -5.94 7.45
C ILE A 83 26.80 -6.61 8.03
N LEU A 84 26.90 -6.68 9.36
CA LEU A 84 27.90 -7.48 10.05
C LEU A 84 27.37 -8.92 10.19
N SER A 85 28.18 -9.91 9.83
CA SER A 85 27.81 -11.32 9.87
C SER A 85 27.50 -11.80 11.30
N GLY A 86 26.29 -12.31 11.52
CA GLY A 86 25.90 -12.94 12.78
C GLY A 86 26.60 -14.28 13.00
N THR A 87 26.87 -14.60 14.27
CA THR A 87 27.61 -15.81 14.68
C THR A 87 26.77 -17.08 14.53
N VAL A 88 27.43 -18.23 14.35
CA VAL A 88 26.87 -19.51 13.83
C VAL A 88 26.02 -20.30 14.86
N PHE A 89 25.33 -19.63 15.80
CA PHE A 89 24.59 -20.29 16.90
C PHE A 89 23.26 -19.60 17.27
N ASP A 90 22.44 -19.20 16.30
CA ASP A 90 21.02 -18.88 16.53
C ASP A 90 20.10 -19.93 15.89
N LEU A 91 19.19 -20.50 16.69
CA LEU A 91 18.55 -21.79 16.41
C LEU A 91 17.10 -21.70 15.93
N GLY A 92 16.86 -20.88 14.90
CA GLY A 92 15.73 -21.06 13.99
C GLY A 92 14.32 -20.93 14.56
N GLN A 93 14.11 -20.14 15.62
CA GLN A 93 12.77 -19.88 16.18
C GLN A 93 12.34 -18.41 16.08
N ASN A 94 11.20 -18.21 15.41
CA ASN A 94 10.31 -17.04 15.53
C ASN A 94 10.96 -15.67 15.24
N ARG A 95 11.04 -15.30 13.95
CA ARG A 95 11.40 -13.94 13.50
C ARG A 95 10.42 -12.92 14.13
N ALA A 96 10.95 -11.96 14.89
CA ALA A 96 10.16 -10.79 15.30
C ALA A 96 9.76 -10.00 14.04
N LEU A 97 8.67 -9.23 14.09
CA LEU A 97 8.37 -8.31 13.00
C LEU A 97 9.55 -7.33 12.84
N PRO A 98 10.08 -7.14 11.62
CA PRO A 98 11.22 -6.24 11.40
C PRO A 98 10.85 -4.81 11.81
N GLU A 99 11.47 -4.31 12.88
CA GLU A 99 11.19 -2.96 13.42
C GLU A 99 11.62 -1.83 12.48
N ASN A 100 12.47 -2.14 11.49
CA ASN A 100 12.76 -1.30 10.34
C ASN A 100 12.61 -2.14 9.06
N VAL A 101 11.46 -2.06 8.39
CA VAL A 101 11.32 -2.49 6.99
C VAL A 101 11.90 -1.38 6.12
N GLY A 102 12.99 -1.65 5.41
CA GLY A 102 13.65 -0.65 4.58
C GLY A 102 12.95 -0.47 3.23
N ASP A 103 12.73 0.80 2.86
CA ASP A 103 12.63 1.40 1.52
C ASP A 103 11.70 0.81 0.42
N ASP A 104 11.11 -0.38 0.56
CA ASP A 104 10.24 -0.98 -0.49
C ASP A 104 8.73 -0.66 -0.28
N PRO A 105 8.10 0.20 -1.11
CA PRO A 105 6.67 0.50 -1.05
C PRO A 105 5.77 -0.63 -1.61
N SER A 106 6.34 -1.74 -2.09
CA SER A 106 5.63 -2.93 -2.54
C SER A 106 5.51 -4.02 -1.46
N GLU A 107 6.26 -3.93 -0.35
CA GLU A 107 6.16 -4.95 0.70
C GLU A 107 4.78 -4.93 1.39
N PRO A 108 4.10 -6.09 1.54
CA PRO A 108 2.80 -6.17 2.19
C PRO A 108 2.70 -5.52 3.57
N LEU A 109 3.74 -5.58 4.43
CA LEU A 109 3.66 -4.93 5.75
C LEU A 109 3.55 -3.40 5.64
N ASN A 110 4.29 -2.78 4.71
CA ASN A 110 4.24 -1.34 4.47
C ASN A 110 2.87 -0.92 3.91
N LEU A 111 2.28 -1.73 3.03
CA LEU A 111 0.92 -1.50 2.55
C LEU A 111 -0.11 -1.61 3.70
N ILE A 112 0.01 -2.60 4.58
CA ILE A 112 -0.89 -2.76 5.74
C ILE A 112 -0.78 -1.57 6.70
N LEU A 113 0.43 -1.12 7.00
CA LEU A 113 0.66 0.02 7.90
C LEU A 113 0.24 1.37 7.31
N LYS A 114 0.27 1.53 5.98
CA LYS A 114 -0.15 2.76 5.28
C LYS A 114 -1.63 2.79 4.87
N ALA A 115 -2.36 1.69 5.00
CA ALA A 115 -3.79 1.60 4.73
C ALA A 115 -4.64 2.21 5.86
N PHE A 116 -4.32 1.89 7.11
CA PHE A 116 -5.09 2.29 8.28
C PHE A 116 -4.48 3.53 8.94
N VAL A 117 -4.68 4.68 8.30
CA VAL A 117 -4.06 5.97 8.66
C VAL A 117 -5.11 7.07 8.84
N PRO A 118 -4.81 8.17 9.57
CA PRO A 118 -5.79 9.23 9.83
C PRO A 118 -6.34 9.84 8.54
N HIS A 119 -7.66 9.79 8.37
CA HIS A 119 -8.36 10.50 7.30
C HIS A 119 -8.56 11.99 7.68
N VAL A 120 -8.19 12.87 6.77
CA VAL A 120 -8.38 14.32 6.86
C VAL A 120 -9.27 14.75 5.70
N SER A 121 -10.49 15.19 5.99
CA SER A 121 -11.38 15.70 4.95
C SER A 121 -11.01 17.12 4.54
N VAL A 122 -11.23 17.47 3.28
CA VAL A 122 -11.03 18.81 2.73
C VAL A 122 -12.40 19.39 2.37
N TYR A 123 -12.67 20.60 2.86
CA TYR A 123 -13.81 21.43 2.46
C TYR A 123 -13.33 22.86 2.21
N ALA A 124 -13.33 23.29 0.96
CA ALA A 124 -12.86 24.62 0.55
C ALA A 124 -14.02 25.53 0.12
N SER A 125 -13.83 26.84 0.26
CA SER A 125 -14.74 27.85 -0.31
C SER A 125 -14.73 27.80 -1.84
N ARG A 126 -15.78 28.36 -2.47
CA ARG A 126 -15.90 28.41 -3.93
C ARG A 126 -14.77 29.22 -4.58
N ASP A 127 -14.26 30.24 -3.91
CA ASP A 127 -13.10 31.04 -4.32
C ASP A 127 -11.79 30.25 -4.25
N THR A 128 -11.56 29.42 -3.21
CA THR A 128 -10.41 28.50 -3.19
C THR A 128 -10.51 27.46 -4.31
N GLU A 129 -11.68 26.83 -4.50
CA GLU A 129 -11.86 25.85 -5.58
C GLU A 129 -11.85 26.50 -6.97
N ALA A 130 -11.91 27.83 -7.10
CA ALA A 130 -11.65 28.55 -8.35
C ALA A 130 -10.14 28.77 -8.55
N LEU A 131 -9.45 29.36 -7.56
CA LEU A 131 -8.00 29.59 -7.56
C LEU A 131 -7.20 28.31 -7.84
N ILE A 132 -7.56 27.19 -7.23
CA ILE A 132 -6.88 25.91 -7.44
C ILE A 132 -7.17 25.32 -8.84
N ARG A 133 -8.31 25.66 -9.45
CA ARG A 133 -8.61 25.27 -10.85
C ARG A 133 -7.90 26.15 -11.87
N GLU A 134 -7.70 27.44 -11.58
CA GLU A 134 -6.83 28.33 -12.37
C GLU A 134 -5.39 27.78 -12.43
N LYS A 135 -4.95 27.09 -11.37
CA LYS A 135 -3.67 26.36 -11.31
C LYS A 135 -3.64 25.04 -12.09
N GLY A 136 -4.75 24.63 -12.72
CA GLY A 136 -4.88 23.39 -13.50
C GLY A 136 -5.48 22.18 -12.76
N PHE A 137 -5.79 22.29 -11.46
CA PHE A 137 -6.34 21.18 -10.67
C PHE A 137 -7.87 21.16 -10.72
N GLN A 138 -8.42 20.38 -11.67
CA GLN A 138 -9.86 20.28 -11.95
C GLN A 138 -10.68 19.84 -10.71
N HIS A 139 -10.10 19.00 -9.85
CA HIS A 139 -10.68 18.45 -8.64
C HIS A 139 -10.29 19.21 -7.35
N GLY A 140 -9.79 20.44 -7.50
CA GLY A 140 -9.71 21.44 -6.42
C GLY A 140 -8.60 21.18 -5.40
N LEU A 141 -8.70 21.84 -4.24
CA LEU A 141 -7.67 21.78 -3.19
C LEU A 141 -7.39 20.35 -2.71
N TRP A 142 -8.40 19.48 -2.74
CA TRP A 142 -8.22 18.06 -2.41
C TRP A 142 -7.24 17.36 -3.36
N GLU A 143 -7.31 17.61 -4.67
CA GLU A 143 -6.42 17.02 -5.68
C GLU A 143 -4.97 17.43 -5.44
N LEU A 144 -4.75 18.72 -5.22
CA LEU A 144 -3.45 19.32 -4.94
C LEU A 144 -2.82 18.77 -3.65
N LEU A 145 -3.58 18.66 -2.55
CA LEU A 145 -3.05 18.21 -1.27
C LEU A 145 -2.78 16.69 -1.21
N ARG A 146 -3.50 15.89 -2.01
CA ARG A 146 -3.55 14.43 -1.89
C ARG A 146 -2.19 13.73 -1.80
N PRO A 147 -1.20 13.97 -2.67
CA PRO A 147 0.08 13.23 -2.63
C PRO A 147 0.90 13.55 -1.38
N PHE A 148 0.78 14.77 -0.85
CA PHE A 148 1.53 15.24 0.31
C PHE A 148 1.11 14.58 1.64
N GLY A 149 0.03 13.80 1.65
CA GLY A 149 -0.37 12.96 2.78
C GLY A 149 0.33 11.58 2.82
N GLU A 150 0.93 11.11 1.72
CA GLU A 150 1.37 9.71 1.57
C GLU A 150 2.74 9.40 2.21
N ASN A 151 3.48 10.44 2.60
CA ASN A 151 4.67 10.36 3.44
C ASN A 151 4.94 11.69 4.16
N ILE A 152 4.78 11.74 5.48
CA ILE A 152 5.04 12.95 6.28
C ILE A 152 6.55 13.10 6.49
N GLN A 153 7.11 14.25 6.09
CA GLN A 153 8.57 14.41 6.02
C GLN A 153 9.27 14.33 7.38
N GLY A 154 10.10 13.30 7.54
CA GLY A 154 11.01 13.11 8.67
C GLY A 154 10.32 12.59 9.94
N LYS A 155 11.15 12.32 10.95
CA LYS A 155 10.74 11.72 12.24
C LYS A 155 9.53 12.43 12.88
N VAL A 156 8.46 11.66 13.09
CA VAL A 156 7.25 12.00 13.84
C VAL A 156 7.31 11.29 15.19
N ASN A 157 6.89 11.94 16.28
CA ASN A 157 6.81 11.33 17.61
C ASN A 157 5.35 11.07 17.97
N ILE A 158 5.03 9.85 18.39
CA ILE A 158 3.67 9.41 18.76
C ILE A 158 3.72 8.74 20.12
N ARG A 159 2.84 9.10 21.04
CA ARG A 159 2.75 8.53 22.39
C ARG A 159 1.72 7.40 22.42
N ASP A 160 2.11 6.27 23.02
CA ASP A 160 1.15 5.21 23.35
C ASP A 160 0.31 5.56 24.57
N SER A 161 -0.68 4.72 24.90
CA SER A 161 -1.64 4.95 26.00
C SER A 161 -1.04 5.02 27.41
N ASN A 162 0.26 4.73 27.56
CA ASN A 162 1.01 4.86 28.81
C ASN A 162 1.89 6.13 28.81
N GLY A 163 1.78 6.97 27.77
CA GLY A 163 2.60 8.17 27.57
C GLY A 163 3.97 7.89 26.97
N ILE A 164 4.28 6.65 26.57
CA ILE A 164 5.59 6.28 26.03
C ILE A 164 5.68 6.74 24.58
N GLY A 165 6.54 7.73 24.31
CA GLY A 165 6.82 8.25 22.98
C GLY A 165 7.61 7.25 22.12
N ARG A 166 7.19 7.09 20.87
CA ARG A 166 7.84 6.28 19.84
C ARG A 166 8.06 7.15 18.60
N ILE A 167 9.23 7.00 17.98
CA ILE A 167 9.55 7.69 16.74
C ILE A 167 9.09 6.84 15.56
N VAL A 168 8.39 7.47 14.62
CA VAL A 168 7.89 6.89 13.36
C VAL A 168 8.43 7.72 12.20
N GLU A 169 8.93 7.06 11.15
CA GLU A 169 9.55 7.73 9.99
C GLU A 169 8.70 7.64 8.72
N ASP A 170 7.73 6.73 8.69
CA ASP A 170 6.85 6.41 7.56
C ASP A 170 5.39 6.87 7.79
N PHE A 171 5.16 7.78 8.75
CA PHE A 171 3.81 8.24 9.10
C PHE A 171 3.12 8.88 7.90
N SER A 172 1.82 8.63 7.76
CA SER A 172 1.02 9.04 6.61
C SER A 172 -0.38 9.47 7.07
N ILE A 173 -1.08 10.23 6.25
CA ILE A 173 -2.51 10.55 6.38
C ILE A 173 -3.21 10.35 5.02
N ARG A 174 -4.54 10.37 4.99
CA ARG A 174 -5.30 10.35 3.73
C ARG A 174 -6.17 11.59 3.58
N PHE A 175 -5.95 12.36 2.52
CA PHE A 175 -6.84 13.45 2.17
C PHE A 175 -8.09 12.92 1.47
N THR A 176 -9.26 13.24 2.02
CA THR A 176 -10.58 12.88 1.48
C THR A 176 -11.37 14.13 1.16
N ARG A 177 -12.41 14.04 0.33
CA ARG A 177 -13.37 15.13 0.16
C ARG A 177 -14.44 15.04 1.24
N PHE A 178 -14.83 16.18 1.81
CA PHE A 178 -15.82 16.19 2.89
C PHE A 178 -17.22 15.77 2.40
N GLY A 179 -17.76 14.71 3.00
CA GLY A 179 -19.12 14.19 2.72
C GLY A 179 -19.23 13.19 1.57
N GLU A 180 -18.14 12.83 0.89
CA GLU A 180 -18.12 11.79 -0.14
C GLU A 180 -17.87 10.37 0.43
N ASN A 181 -18.11 9.33 -0.38
CA ASN A 181 -17.83 7.92 -0.07
C ASN A 181 -18.45 7.38 1.24
N ILE A 182 -19.67 7.83 1.57
CA ILE A 182 -20.43 7.37 2.73
C ILE A 182 -21.19 6.07 2.42
N GLU A 183 -20.86 4.99 3.14
CA GLU A 183 -21.63 3.74 3.09
C GLU A 183 -22.97 3.90 3.85
N ARG A 184 -24.07 3.43 3.26
CA ARG A 184 -25.37 3.39 3.93
C ARG A 184 -25.43 2.19 4.90
N PRO A 185 -25.97 2.34 6.12
CA PRO A 185 -26.14 1.22 7.05
C PRO A 185 -26.96 0.06 6.48
N ASP A 186 -26.51 -1.16 6.77
CA ASP A 186 -27.22 -2.40 6.43
C ASP A 186 -28.35 -2.63 7.45
N ALA A 187 -29.50 -1.99 7.23
CA ALA A 187 -30.64 -2.04 8.14
C ALA A 187 -31.13 -3.47 8.42
N LEU A 188 -31.45 -3.77 9.69
CA LEU A 188 -31.83 -5.11 10.12
C LEU A 188 -33.17 -5.50 9.49
N THR A 189 -33.14 -6.51 8.61
CA THR A 189 -34.33 -7.13 8.00
C THR A 189 -35.12 -7.98 9.00
N SER A 190 -35.72 -7.28 9.97
CA SER A 190 -36.73 -7.82 10.88
C SER A 190 -37.89 -8.37 10.06
N GLY A 191 -38.09 -9.69 10.11
CA GLY A 191 -38.99 -10.38 9.20
C GLY A 191 -40.48 -10.16 9.48
N SER A 192 -41.07 -9.08 8.98
CA SER A 192 -42.50 -9.03 8.62
C SER A 192 -42.85 -7.85 7.70
N GLN A 193 -43.85 -8.08 6.84
CA GLN A 193 -44.53 -7.15 5.93
C GLN A 193 -43.72 -6.53 4.77
N GLN A 194 -44.26 -6.70 3.56
CA GLN A 194 -43.81 -6.04 2.33
C GLN A 194 -44.36 -4.61 2.28
N ALA A 195 -43.60 -3.63 2.76
CA ALA A 195 -43.81 -2.24 2.34
C ALA A 195 -43.44 -2.11 0.85
N GLN A 196 -44.39 -1.66 0.02
CA GLN A 196 -44.21 -1.63 -1.43
C GLN A 196 -43.27 -0.49 -1.86
N ALA A 197 -42.01 -0.82 -2.17
CA ALA A 197 -41.19 0.01 -3.05
C ALA A 197 -41.75 -0.07 -4.50
N PRO A 198 -41.68 1.01 -5.30
CA PRO A 198 -42.13 0.98 -6.68
C PRO A 198 -41.34 -0.04 -7.51
N ARG A 199 -42.04 -0.91 -8.22
CA ARG A 199 -41.44 -1.98 -9.03
C ARG A 199 -40.78 -1.41 -10.29
N SER A 200 -39.46 -1.16 -10.22
CA SER A 200 -38.63 -1.22 -11.43
C SER A 200 -38.64 -2.65 -11.97
N GLN A 201 -38.95 -2.83 -13.26
CA GLN A 201 -38.97 -4.14 -13.90
C GLN A 201 -37.59 -4.47 -14.49
N ASN A 202 -36.64 -4.84 -13.63
CA ASN A 202 -35.53 -5.76 -13.93
C ASN A 202 -34.88 -6.21 -12.62
N GLY A 203 -35.00 -7.49 -12.27
CA GLY A 203 -34.81 -7.98 -10.91
C GLY A 203 -33.42 -8.53 -10.60
N ALA A 204 -32.52 -7.68 -10.09
CA ALA A 204 -31.35 -8.09 -9.32
C ALA A 204 -31.19 -7.17 -8.09
N PRO A 205 -30.72 -7.67 -6.92
CA PRO A 205 -30.63 -6.86 -5.71
C PRO A 205 -29.39 -5.95 -5.73
N GLU A 206 -29.58 -4.66 -6.02
CA GLU A 206 -28.54 -3.61 -6.03
C GLU A 206 -27.64 -3.59 -4.78
N ARG A 207 -28.18 -4.05 -3.64
CA ARG A 207 -27.49 -4.08 -2.33
C ARG A 207 -26.21 -4.94 -2.32
N ASP A 208 -26.19 -6.03 -3.10
CA ASP A 208 -25.04 -6.95 -3.17
C ASP A 208 -24.07 -6.58 -4.31
N ALA A 209 -24.55 -5.81 -5.30
CA ALA A 209 -23.80 -5.44 -6.49
C ALA A 209 -22.57 -4.57 -6.18
N GLY A 210 -22.72 -3.52 -5.36
CA GLY A 210 -21.63 -2.57 -5.10
C GLY A 210 -20.40 -3.17 -4.41
N LYS A 211 -20.58 -4.17 -3.53
CA LYS A 211 -19.46 -4.83 -2.80
C LYS A 211 -18.79 -5.93 -3.61
N ARG A 212 -19.51 -6.54 -4.57
CA ARG A 212 -18.91 -7.40 -5.60
C ARG A 212 -18.21 -6.57 -6.67
N SER A 213 -18.76 -5.39 -7.04
CA SER A 213 -18.09 -4.42 -7.90
C SER A 213 -16.71 -4.11 -7.37
N ALA A 214 -16.56 -3.72 -6.09
CA ALA A 214 -15.26 -3.40 -5.51
C ALA A 214 -14.17 -4.49 -5.72
N ILE A 215 -14.51 -5.78 -5.70
CA ILE A 215 -13.56 -6.86 -6.05
C ILE A 215 -13.33 -6.92 -7.56
N ASN A 216 -14.39 -6.91 -8.37
CA ASN A 216 -14.31 -6.92 -9.83
C ASN A 216 -13.49 -5.73 -10.37
N ASP A 217 -13.62 -4.55 -9.76
CA ASP A 217 -12.89 -3.33 -10.10
C ASP A 217 -11.39 -3.51 -9.81
N ILE A 218 -11.03 -4.15 -8.68
CA ILE A 218 -9.63 -4.51 -8.37
C ILE A 218 -9.07 -5.52 -9.38
N GLU A 219 -9.85 -6.56 -9.71
CA GLU A 219 -9.46 -7.56 -10.72
C GLU A 219 -9.24 -6.89 -12.09
N SER A 220 -10.16 -6.01 -12.52
CA SER A 220 -10.07 -5.26 -13.79
C SER A 220 -8.89 -4.28 -13.84
N VAL A 221 -8.53 -3.62 -12.72
CA VAL A 221 -7.30 -2.82 -12.64
C VAL A 221 -6.09 -3.70 -12.93
N VAL A 222 -5.95 -4.80 -12.19
CA VAL A 222 -4.74 -5.63 -12.28
C VAL A 222 -4.67 -6.36 -13.62
N GLU A 223 -5.80 -6.73 -14.21
CA GLU A 223 -5.90 -7.24 -15.59
C GLU A 223 -5.39 -6.24 -16.63
N ARG A 224 -5.74 -4.95 -16.51
CA ARG A 224 -5.23 -3.91 -17.41
C ARG A 224 -3.73 -3.68 -17.26
N HIS A 225 -3.23 -3.63 -16.02
CA HIS A 225 -1.79 -3.52 -15.74
C HIS A 225 -1.00 -4.74 -16.28
N LEU A 226 -1.56 -5.95 -16.17
CA LEU A 226 -0.98 -7.16 -16.77
C LEU A 226 -0.97 -7.10 -18.30
N SER A 227 -2.08 -6.68 -18.91
CA SER A 227 -2.24 -6.67 -20.37
C SER A 227 -1.35 -5.61 -21.03
N TYR A 228 -1.30 -4.39 -20.49
CA TYR A 228 -0.39 -3.34 -20.96
C TYR A 228 1.08 -3.77 -20.87
N ALA A 229 1.45 -4.48 -19.80
CA ALA A 229 2.80 -5.01 -19.66
C ALA A 229 3.10 -6.11 -20.69
N GLU A 230 2.18 -7.05 -20.94
CA GLU A 230 2.34 -8.08 -21.98
C GLU A 230 2.49 -7.46 -23.38
N GLU A 231 1.64 -6.49 -23.74
CA GLU A 231 1.76 -5.71 -24.98
C GLU A 231 3.13 -5.02 -25.09
N SER A 232 3.60 -4.40 -24.00
CA SER A 232 4.90 -3.73 -23.93
C SER A 232 6.10 -4.70 -24.08
N PHE A 233 5.97 -5.96 -23.65
CA PHE A 233 7.06 -6.95 -23.71
C PHE A 233 7.13 -7.72 -25.02
N LEU A 234 6.02 -7.84 -25.77
CA LEU A 234 5.99 -8.54 -27.08
C LEU A 234 6.92 -7.92 -28.14
N GLY A 235 7.27 -6.63 -28.01
CA GLY A 235 8.21 -5.95 -28.89
C GLY A 235 9.71 -6.13 -28.59
N MET A 236 10.09 -6.93 -27.57
CA MET A 236 11.49 -7.04 -27.10
C MET A 236 12.10 -8.44 -27.28
N PRO A 237 13.38 -8.55 -27.73
CA PRO A 237 14.03 -9.84 -27.95
C PRO A 237 14.17 -10.62 -26.64
N HIS A 238 13.54 -11.80 -26.60
CA HIS A 238 13.17 -12.51 -25.36
C HIS A 238 14.35 -12.94 -24.45
N GLN A 239 15.58 -13.02 -24.97
CA GLN A 239 16.75 -13.53 -24.22
C GLN A 239 17.25 -12.58 -23.11
N SER A 240 16.93 -11.29 -23.16
CA SER A 240 17.43 -10.29 -22.18
C SER A 240 16.61 -10.23 -20.88
N ILE A 241 15.36 -10.72 -20.89
CA ILE A 241 14.36 -10.46 -19.84
C ILE A 241 14.40 -11.51 -18.71
N MET A 242 14.64 -12.79 -19.04
CA MET A 242 14.53 -13.89 -18.08
C MET A 242 15.57 -13.89 -16.95
N THR A 243 16.71 -13.19 -17.12
CA THR A 243 17.81 -13.21 -16.15
C THR A 243 17.73 -12.13 -15.08
N LYS A 244 17.06 -11.00 -15.33
CA LYS A 244 17.03 -9.87 -14.38
C LYS A 244 15.98 -10.00 -13.26
N ASN A 245 14.84 -10.64 -13.52
CA ASN A 245 13.77 -10.77 -12.53
C ASN A 245 13.91 -12.01 -11.62
N GLY A 246 15.09 -12.65 -11.60
CA GLY A 246 15.33 -13.91 -10.89
C GLY A 246 15.95 -13.80 -9.49
N SER A 247 16.34 -12.60 -9.04
CA SER A 247 17.04 -12.38 -7.76
C SER A 247 16.12 -12.43 -6.54
N ASP A 248 14.95 -11.79 -6.63
CA ASP A 248 14.20 -11.36 -5.45
C ASP A 248 13.15 -12.41 -5.02
N SER A 249 13.66 -13.59 -4.66
CA SER A 249 12.89 -14.81 -4.39
C SER A 249 11.88 -14.76 -3.23
N GLU A 250 11.81 -13.66 -2.47
CA GLU A 250 10.89 -13.48 -1.32
C GLU A 250 9.94 -12.26 -1.52
N ALA A 251 10.18 -11.42 -2.53
CA ALA A 251 9.42 -10.21 -2.79
C ALA A 251 7.96 -10.48 -3.24
N ALA A 252 7.13 -9.45 -3.19
CA ALA A 252 5.81 -9.50 -3.83
C ALA A 252 5.95 -9.32 -5.35
N SER A 253 5.19 -10.08 -6.14
CA SER A 253 4.93 -9.71 -7.53
C SER A 253 4.30 -8.31 -7.55
N PRO A 254 4.71 -7.37 -8.42
CA PRO A 254 4.17 -6.00 -8.42
C PRO A 254 2.64 -5.99 -8.62
N TYR A 255 2.10 -6.94 -9.40
CA TYR A 255 0.66 -7.14 -9.56
C TYR A 255 -0.06 -7.57 -8.28
N TYR A 256 0.60 -8.32 -7.37
CA TYR A 256 0.04 -8.62 -6.05
C TYR A 256 0.14 -7.41 -5.10
N ALA A 257 1.24 -6.65 -5.16
CA ALA A 257 1.36 -5.41 -4.41
C ALA A 257 0.28 -4.40 -4.83
N LEU A 258 -0.01 -4.29 -6.14
CA LEU A 258 -1.13 -3.50 -6.68
C LEU A 258 -2.49 -4.04 -6.21
N TYR A 259 -2.73 -5.35 -6.34
CA TYR A 259 -3.97 -5.99 -5.87
C TYR A 259 -4.22 -5.69 -4.38
N LEU A 260 -3.21 -5.85 -3.53
CA LEU A 260 -3.27 -5.56 -2.09
C LEU A 260 -3.45 -4.06 -1.82
N ARG A 261 -2.73 -3.18 -2.52
CA ARG A 261 -2.85 -1.72 -2.40
C ARG A 261 -4.28 -1.26 -2.76
N ARG A 262 -4.86 -1.80 -3.83
CA ARG A 262 -6.23 -1.46 -4.28
C ARG A 262 -7.31 -2.07 -3.39
N LEU A 263 -7.11 -3.28 -2.87
CA LEU A 263 -7.96 -3.88 -1.82
C LEU A 263 -8.01 -3.02 -0.55
N LEU A 264 -6.92 -2.30 -0.24
CA LEU A 264 -6.79 -1.45 0.95
C LEU A 264 -6.95 0.05 0.68
N SER A 265 -7.23 0.47 -0.56
CA SER A 265 -7.44 1.87 -0.94
C SER A 265 -8.94 2.17 -1.10
N GLY A 266 -9.32 3.44 -0.92
CA GLY A 266 -10.71 3.87 -1.12
C GLY A 266 -11.70 3.35 -0.05
N LEU A 267 -11.23 3.07 1.17
CA LEU A 267 -12.08 2.66 2.29
C LEU A 267 -13.23 3.68 2.50
N PRO A 268 -14.51 3.28 2.41
CA PRO A 268 -15.64 4.18 2.55
C PRO A 268 -15.88 4.56 4.02
N ILE A 269 -16.43 5.75 4.26
CA ILE A 269 -16.91 6.17 5.57
C ILE A 269 -18.07 5.24 5.94
N SER A 270 -17.86 4.32 6.91
CA SER A 270 -18.80 3.23 7.20
C SER A 270 -19.27 3.24 8.66
N PRO A 271 -20.44 2.67 9.00
CA PRO A 271 -20.90 2.64 10.38
C PRO A 271 -20.06 1.76 11.31
N HIS A 272 -19.42 0.71 10.76
CA HIS A 272 -18.87 -0.42 11.52
C HIS A 272 -17.37 -0.36 11.86
N GLU A 273 -16.64 0.55 11.21
CA GLU A 273 -15.23 0.83 11.45
C GLU A 273 -14.95 2.31 11.15
N THR A 274 -14.16 2.98 11.99
CA THR A 274 -13.98 4.43 11.95
C THR A 274 -12.65 4.87 11.33
N PHE A 275 -11.88 3.97 10.71
CA PHE A 275 -10.62 4.33 10.02
C PHE A 275 -10.83 5.41 8.95
N ALA A 276 -11.92 5.28 8.19
CA ALA A 276 -12.25 6.22 7.13
C ALA A 276 -12.96 7.50 7.62
N HIS A 277 -13.36 7.56 8.90
CA HIS A 277 -14.02 8.75 9.45
C HIS A 277 -13.00 9.90 9.57
N PRO A 278 -13.42 11.17 9.37
CA PRO A 278 -12.51 12.30 9.53
C PRO A 278 -12.00 12.37 10.98
N VAL A 279 -10.68 12.25 11.14
CA VAL A 279 -9.98 12.66 12.35
C VAL A 279 -9.88 14.19 12.40
N ALA A 280 -9.69 14.80 11.22
CA ALA A 280 -9.71 16.23 11.03
C ALA A 280 -10.46 16.64 9.75
N CYS A 281 -10.84 17.91 9.67
CA CYS A 281 -11.33 18.56 8.46
C CYS A 281 -10.56 19.87 8.25
N ILE A 282 -9.91 20.00 7.09
CA ILE A 282 -9.43 21.28 6.57
C ILE A 282 -10.66 22.08 6.13
N ILE A 283 -10.78 23.30 6.63
CA ILE A 283 -11.72 24.31 6.15
C ILE A 283 -10.89 25.42 5.51
N ALA A 284 -10.92 25.52 4.18
CA ALA A 284 -10.03 26.41 3.42
C ALA A 284 -10.77 27.57 2.75
N ILE A 285 -10.10 28.72 2.65
CA ILE A 285 -10.62 29.94 2.02
C ILE A 285 -9.51 30.75 1.34
N SER A 286 -9.80 31.51 0.28
CA SER A 286 -8.81 32.34 -0.41
C SER A 286 -8.64 33.72 0.23
N SER A 287 -7.44 34.31 0.13
CA SER A 287 -7.20 35.74 0.37
C SER A 287 -8.04 36.66 -0.54
N ARG A 288 -8.47 36.15 -1.71
CA ARG A 288 -9.36 36.85 -2.65
C ARG A 288 -10.80 36.99 -2.14
N ASN A 289 -11.21 36.31 -1.06
CA ASN A 289 -12.57 36.38 -0.53
C ASN A 289 -12.83 37.73 0.20
N PRO A 290 -13.96 38.43 -0.06
CA PRO A 290 -14.23 39.74 0.54
C PRO A 290 -14.73 39.69 2.00
N ALA A 291 -15.28 38.56 2.46
CA ALA A 291 -15.86 38.39 3.79
C ALA A 291 -15.39 37.07 4.47
N PRO A 292 -14.07 36.83 4.57
CA PRO A 292 -13.52 35.50 4.81
C PRO A 292 -13.91 34.90 6.18
N ILE A 293 -14.00 35.72 7.24
CA ILE A 293 -14.39 35.23 8.58
C ILE A 293 -15.89 34.87 8.64
N GLU A 294 -16.72 35.49 7.78
CA GLU A 294 -18.13 35.16 7.68
C GLU A 294 -18.33 33.86 6.88
N GLU A 295 -17.66 33.71 5.74
CA GLU A 295 -17.69 32.47 4.95
C GLU A 295 -17.11 31.28 5.75
N LEU A 296 -16.01 31.45 6.51
CA LEU A 296 -15.51 30.40 7.39
C LEU A 296 -16.52 29.97 8.48
N ARG A 297 -17.30 30.92 9.04
CA ARG A 297 -18.40 30.60 9.97
C ARG A 297 -19.57 29.90 9.27
N ARG A 298 -19.85 30.25 8.00
CA ARG A 298 -20.83 29.56 7.17
C ARG A 298 -20.39 28.12 6.88
N LEU A 299 -19.16 27.90 6.42
CA LEU A 299 -18.60 26.56 6.15
C LEU A 299 -18.55 25.69 7.43
N TYR A 300 -18.21 26.27 8.58
CA TYR A 300 -18.33 25.60 9.88
C TYR A 300 -19.79 25.18 10.18
N SER A 301 -20.75 26.06 9.90
CA SER A 301 -22.17 25.80 10.17
C SER A 301 -22.75 24.73 9.24
N GLU A 302 -22.44 24.80 7.93
CA GLU A 302 -22.83 23.82 6.91
C GLU A 302 -22.34 22.40 7.24
N THR A 303 -21.12 22.27 7.75
CA THR A 303 -20.53 20.97 8.12
C THR A 303 -20.98 20.44 9.48
N SER A 304 -21.38 21.33 10.41
CA SER A 304 -21.69 20.94 11.81
C SER A 304 -23.19 20.82 12.10
N GLN A 305 -24.03 21.64 11.47
CA GLN A 305 -25.49 21.70 11.72
C GLN A 305 -26.35 21.77 10.44
N GLY A 306 -25.76 22.14 9.29
CA GLY A 306 -26.46 22.27 8.01
C GLY A 306 -26.53 20.98 7.18
N GLU A 307 -26.89 21.15 5.91
CA GLU A 307 -27.20 20.06 4.95
C GLU A 307 -26.05 19.09 4.68
N ARG A 308 -24.79 19.52 4.90
CA ARG A 308 -23.59 18.70 4.69
C ARG A 308 -23.14 17.93 5.94
N ARG A 309 -23.87 18.02 7.06
CA ARG A 309 -23.56 17.30 8.30
C ARG A 309 -23.44 15.79 8.03
N LEU A 310 -22.37 15.19 8.53
CA LEU A 310 -22.13 13.74 8.44
C LEU A 310 -23.21 12.93 9.22
N PRO A 311 -23.47 11.66 8.85
CA PRO A 311 -24.46 10.80 9.51
C PRO A 311 -24.24 10.69 11.03
N SER A 312 -25.29 10.42 11.82
CA SER A 312 -25.22 10.43 13.30
C SER A 312 -24.39 9.30 13.93
N TRP A 313 -23.96 8.31 13.14
CA TRP A 313 -22.98 7.29 13.50
C TRP A 313 -21.52 7.71 13.20
N VAL A 314 -21.32 8.84 12.54
CA VAL A 314 -20.03 9.54 12.47
C VAL A 314 -20.00 10.59 13.57
N ASP A 315 -18.92 10.61 14.33
CA ASP A 315 -18.70 11.62 15.38
C ASP A 315 -18.38 12.99 14.73
N GLY A 316 -19.14 14.02 15.13
CA GLY A 316 -18.98 15.40 14.65
C GLY A 316 -17.87 16.19 15.36
N ASP A 317 -17.29 15.66 16.44
CA ASP A 317 -16.16 16.24 17.17
C ASP A 317 -14.81 15.83 16.57
N TYR A 318 -14.65 16.11 15.28
CA TYR A 318 -13.38 16.05 14.57
C TYR A 318 -12.66 17.40 14.61
N LEU A 319 -11.32 17.36 14.59
CA LEU A 319 -10.47 18.55 14.59
C LEU A 319 -10.76 19.41 13.35
N ARG A 320 -11.13 20.67 13.53
CA ARG A 320 -11.30 21.62 12.41
C ARG A 320 -10.05 22.48 12.31
N TYR A 321 -9.43 22.50 11.13
CA TYR A 321 -8.17 23.19 10.88
C TYR A 321 -8.36 24.19 9.73
N TYR A 322 -8.11 25.47 9.99
CA TYR A 322 -8.48 26.56 9.09
C TYR A 322 -7.30 27.00 8.21
N VAL A 323 -7.45 26.93 6.89
CA VAL A 323 -6.37 27.29 5.95
C VAL A 323 -6.76 28.53 5.17
N LEU A 324 -5.98 29.60 5.30
CA LEU A 324 -6.04 30.74 4.41
C LEU A 324 -5.08 30.48 3.24
N VAL A 325 -5.62 30.34 2.04
CA VAL A 325 -4.85 30.15 0.80
C VAL A 325 -4.55 31.52 0.20
N HIS A 326 -3.28 31.90 0.24
CA HIS A 326 -2.79 33.17 -0.31
C HIS A 326 -2.24 32.97 -1.72
N ASP A 327 -2.71 33.82 -2.63
CA ASP A 327 -2.18 33.98 -3.99
C ASP A 327 -0.96 34.90 -3.96
N GLU A 328 0.22 34.30 -4.09
CA GLU A 328 1.53 34.97 -4.02
C GLU A 328 1.79 35.90 -5.24
N GLU A 329 1.00 35.79 -6.31
CA GLU A 329 1.21 36.50 -7.57
C GLU A 329 0.28 37.72 -7.73
N ASN A 330 -0.95 37.63 -7.19
CA ASN A 330 -1.99 38.66 -7.39
C ASN A 330 -2.47 39.34 -6.11
N ASP A 331 -2.22 38.77 -4.92
CA ASP A 331 -2.69 39.31 -3.65
C ASP A 331 -1.59 39.96 -2.80
N ASP A 332 -2.02 40.69 -1.78
CA ASP A 332 -1.16 41.40 -0.84
C ASP A 332 -0.88 40.54 0.39
N ILE A 333 0.39 40.14 0.57
CA ILE A 333 0.83 39.34 1.72
C ILE A 333 0.64 40.06 3.06
N ALA A 334 0.75 41.39 3.13
CA ALA A 334 0.56 42.14 4.37
C ALA A 334 -0.92 42.17 4.79
N ARG A 335 -1.82 42.35 3.82
CA ARG A 335 -3.28 42.19 4.00
C ARG A 335 -3.63 40.77 4.46
N SER A 336 -3.05 39.77 3.79
CA SER A 336 -3.31 38.35 4.06
C SER A 336 -2.78 37.91 5.44
N MET A 337 -1.64 38.44 5.88
CA MET A 337 -1.12 38.27 7.24
C MET A 337 -2.01 38.95 8.29
N GLY A 338 -2.49 40.16 8.03
CA GLY A 338 -3.44 40.85 8.92
C GLY A 338 -4.76 40.09 9.10
N LEU A 339 -5.28 39.52 8.00
CA LEU A 339 -6.42 38.61 8.01
C LEU A 339 -6.12 37.31 8.76
N PHE A 340 -4.96 36.69 8.56
CA PHE A 340 -4.55 35.46 9.26
C PHE A 340 -4.49 35.66 10.78
N GLU A 341 -3.94 36.78 11.25
CA GLU A 341 -3.95 37.14 12.67
C GLU A 341 -5.36 37.48 13.19
N GLN A 342 -6.27 37.97 12.34
CA GLN A 342 -7.69 38.09 12.70
C GLN A 342 -8.36 36.71 12.80
N MET A 343 -8.04 35.78 11.90
CA MET A 343 -8.55 34.40 11.88
C MET A 343 -8.16 33.64 13.14
N LYS A 344 -6.87 33.66 13.53
CA LYS A 344 -6.35 33.12 14.81
C LYS A 344 -7.15 33.59 16.02
N ARG A 345 -7.40 34.90 16.11
CA ARG A 345 -8.12 35.53 17.23
C ARG A 345 -9.60 35.12 17.33
N HIS A 346 -10.22 34.65 16.25
CA HIS A 346 -11.64 34.27 16.24
C HIS A 346 -11.88 32.75 16.19
N LEU A 347 -10.96 31.97 15.64
CA LEU A 347 -11.13 30.54 15.37
C LEU A 347 -10.12 29.64 16.11
N GLY A 348 -9.14 30.22 16.79
CA GLY A 348 -8.14 29.51 17.60
C GLY A 348 -6.83 29.21 16.86
N LEU A 349 -6.02 28.34 17.46
CA LEU A 349 -4.63 28.09 17.03
C LEU A 349 -4.49 27.08 15.87
N HIS A 350 -5.52 26.30 15.57
CA HIS A 350 -5.50 25.28 14.51
C HIS A 350 -5.71 25.91 13.13
N CYS A 351 -4.70 26.63 12.65
CA CYS A 351 -4.77 27.35 11.38
C CYS A 351 -3.41 27.61 10.73
N HIS A 352 -3.41 27.72 9.39
CA HIS A 352 -2.20 27.98 8.60
C HIS A 352 -2.46 29.01 7.48
N LEU A 353 -1.41 29.70 7.05
CA LEU A 353 -1.39 30.57 5.87
C LEU A 353 -0.62 29.84 4.75
N LEU A 354 -1.35 29.16 3.87
CA LEU A 354 -0.76 28.42 2.76
C LEU A 354 -0.55 29.37 1.58
N ARG A 355 0.71 29.71 1.31
CA ARG A 355 1.12 30.57 0.20
C ARG A 355 1.38 29.72 -1.05
N LEU A 356 0.75 30.06 -2.17
CA LEU A 356 0.87 29.37 -3.46
C LEU A 356 0.93 30.39 -4.59
N ARG A 357 1.64 30.09 -5.68
CA ARG A 357 1.39 30.74 -6.97
C ARG A 357 0.03 30.29 -7.51
N CYS A 358 -0.76 31.16 -8.14
CA CYS A 358 -2.02 30.74 -8.79
C CYS A 358 -1.78 30.21 -10.21
N SER A 359 -0.67 30.61 -10.84
CA SER A 359 -0.28 30.18 -12.18
C SER A 359 -0.16 28.65 -12.29
N GLN A 360 -0.69 28.11 -13.38
CA GLN A 360 -0.48 26.73 -13.79
C GLN A 360 1.00 26.54 -14.12
N SER A 361 1.62 25.51 -13.54
CA SER A 361 3.01 25.15 -13.80
C SER A 361 3.09 24.20 -14.99
N VAL A 362 4.06 24.45 -15.87
CA VAL A 362 4.35 23.68 -17.09
C VAL A 362 5.79 23.14 -17.00
N GLU A 363 6.08 22.03 -17.68
CA GLU A 363 7.43 21.43 -17.72
C GLU A 363 8.53 22.39 -18.23
N THR A 364 8.15 23.43 -18.97
CA THR A 364 9.06 24.46 -19.48
C THR A 364 9.44 25.55 -18.49
N ASP A 365 8.79 25.62 -17.31
CA ASP A 365 9.01 26.70 -16.34
C ASP A 365 10.25 26.46 -15.48
N ASP A 366 11.01 27.51 -15.16
CA ASP A 366 12.04 27.41 -14.13
C ASP A 366 11.42 27.05 -12.75
N ASP A 367 12.11 26.21 -11.99
CA ASP A 367 11.71 25.66 -10.68
C ASP A 367 10.39 24.84 -10.65
N ASN A 368 10.00 24.21 -11.77
CA ASN A 368 8.94 23.20 -11.78
C ASN A 368 9.42 21.81 -11.28
N ILE A 369 8.50 21.03 -10.72
CA ILE A 369 8.65 19.58 -10.47
C ILE A 369 7.37 18.83 -10.86
N PRO A 370 7.45 17.56 -11.31
CA PRO A 370 6.26 16.74 -11.50
C PRO A 370 5.59 16.45 -10.14
N LEU A 371 4.28 16.65 -10.06
CA LEU A 371 3.48 16.27 -8.90
C LEU A 371 3.29 14.74 -8.92
N PRO A 372 3.72 13.99 -7.89
CA PRO A 372 3.52 12.55 -7.84
C PRO A 372 2.02 12.21 -7.86
N ARG A 373 1.60 11.23 -8.67
CA ARG A 373 0.25 10.68 -8.54
C ARG A 373 0.12 9.92 -7.21
N SER A 374 -1.08 9.95 -6.65
CA SER A 374 -1.41 9.28 -5.38
C SER A 374 -1.35 7.76 -5.55
N ASP A 375 -0.48 7.09 -4.81
CA ASP A 375 -0.44 5.62 -4.73
C ASP A 375 -1.77 5.08 -4.20
N TRP A 376 -2.46 5.84 -3.34
CA TRP A 376 -3.66 5.43 -2.60
C TRP A 376 -4.99 5.84 -3.27
N MET A 377 -5.06 5.67 -4.59
CA MET A 377 -6.32 5.73 -5.34
C MET A 377 -7.13 4.42 -5.29
N SER A 378 -8.45 4.56 -5.41
CA SER A 378 -9.37 3.42 -5.45
C SER A 378 -9.34 2.72 -6.81
N ALA A 379 -9.73 1.45 -6.88
CA ALA A 379 -9.75 0.73 -8.15
C ALA A 379 -10.70 1.35 -9.19
N ALA A 380 -11.90 1.77 -8.76
CA ALA A 380 -12.87 2.43 -9.64
C ALA A 380 -12.39 3.80 -10.16
N GLU A 381 -11.55 4.49 -9.39
CA GLU A 381 -10.93 5.77 -9.76
C GLU A 381 -9.82 5.57 -10.80
N GLU A 382 -8.90 4.61 -10.58
CA GLU A 382 -7.86 4.27 -11.55
C GLU A 382 -8.46 3.74 -12.87
N LEU A 383 -9.52 2.93 -12.80
CA LEU A 383 -10.28 2.53 -14.00
C LEU A 383 -10.92 3.72 -14.73
N ALA A 384 -11.39 4.74 -14.01
CA ALA A 384 -11.95 5.93 -14.63
C ALA A 384 -10.88 6.83 -15.29
N GLU A 385 -9.66 6.87 -14.75
CA GLU A 385 -8.51 7.53 -15.38
C GLU A 385 -8.03 6.76 -16.61
N ILE A 386 -7.81 5.44 -16.51
CA ILE A 386 -7.39 4.63 -17.66
C ILE A 386 -8.46 4.66 -18.77
N ARG A 387 -9.74 4.51 -18.45
CA ARG A 387 -10.83 4.64 -19.43
C ARG A 387 -10.90 6.04 -20.06
N ARG A 388 -10.40 7.09 -19.42
CA ARG A 388 -10.29 8.41 -20.04
C ARG A 388 -9.20 8.39 -21.11
N SER A 389 -8.00 7.88 -20.76
CA SER A 389 -6.86 7.77 -21.69
C SER A 389 -7.10 6.87 -22.90
N GLU A 390 -8.01 5.90 -22.80
CA GLU A 390 -8.38 5.00 -23.90
C GLU A 390 -9.35 5.62 -24.92
N ASN A 391 -10.09 6.67 -24.53
CA ASN A 391 -11.13 7.32 -25.35
C ASN A 391 -10.72 8.68 -25.90
N ASP A 392 -9.56 9.20 -25.49
CA ASP A 392 -9.06 10.52 -25.84
C ASP A 392 -7.90 10.36 -26.85
N GLU A 393 -8.12 10.77 -28.11
CA GLU A 393 -7.14 10.54 -29.17
C GLU A 393 -5.95 11.52 -29.09
N ASP A 394 -6.14 12.66 -28.43
CA ASP A 394 -5.12 13.70 -28.17
C ASP A 394 -4.60 13.64 -26.70
N PHE A 395 -4.56 12.45 -26.08
CA PHE A 395 -4.22 12.28 -24.66
C PHE A 395 -2.78 12.70 -24.30
N GLU A 396 -2.64 13.94 -23.79
CA GLU A 396 -1.46 14.46 -23.10
C GLU A 396 -1.13 13.64 -21.82
N ASP A 397 0.13 13.63 -21.37
CA ASP A 397 0.52 12.87 -20.18
C ASP A 397 -0.18 13.41 -18.91
N PRO A 398 -0.89 12.56 -18.12
CA PRO A 398 -1.55 12.97 -16.88
C PRO A 398 -0.59 13.43 -15.77
N SER A 399 0.72 13.35 -15.98
CA SER A 399 1.76 14.01 -15.17
C SER A 399 1.54 15.53 -15.08
N ARG A 400 0.92 15.97 -13.98
CA ARG A 400 0.77 17.41 -13.66
C ARG A 400 2.07 17.93 -13.05
N TYR A 401 2.37 19.21 -13.26
CA TYR A 401 3.53 19.88 -12.69
C TYR A 401 3.10 20.86 -11.59
N ILE A 402 4.03 21.13 -10.66
CA ILE A 402 3.87 22.08 -9.56
C ILE A 402 5.21 22.75 -9.30
N PHE A 403 5.21 24.03 -8.94
CA PHE A 403 6.44 24.71 -8.55
C PHE A 403 7.02 24.14 -7.24
N GLU A 404 8.35 24.05 -7.15
CA GLU A 404 9.02 23.56 -5.94
C GLU A 404 8.72 24.45 -4.71
N SER A 405 8.48 25.76 -4.93
CA SER A 405 8.00 26.70 -3.90
C SER A 405 6.73 26.21 -3.22
N ASP A 406 5.73 25.87 -4.04
CA ASP A 406 4.38 25.55 -3.63
C ASP A 406 4.35 24.15 -2.98
N ALA A 407 5.06 23.19 -3.59
CA ALA A 407 5.26 21.87 -3.02
C ALA A 407 5.98 21.94 -1.65
N THR A 408 6.91 22.87 -1.46
CA THR A 408 7.60 23.07 -0.18
C THR A 408 6.71 23.75 0.87
N ALA A 409 5.88 24.71 0.47
CA ALA A 409 4.85 25.29 1.33
C ALA A 409 3.84 24.23 1.80
N ILE A 410 3.33 23.39 0.88
CA ILE A 410 2.38 22.31 1.21
C ILE A 410 3.04 21.26 2.11
N ARG A 411 4.26 20.80 1.81
CA ARG A 411 5.02 19.87 2.67
C ARG A 411 5.18 20.40 4.10
N THR A 412 5.44 21.70 4.25
CA THR A 412 5.57 22.36 5.55
C THR A 412 4.24 22.42 6.29
N PHE A 413 3.18 22.90 5.63
CA PHE A 413 1.81 22.95 6.13
C PHE A 413 1.32 21.58 6.63
N VAL A 414 1.41 20.54 5.80
CA VAL A 414 0.88 19.21 6.15
C VAL A 414 1.67 18.62 7.33
N ARG A 415 3.00 18.80 7.37
CA ARG A 415 3.83 18.38 8.51
C ARG A 415 3.46 19.12 9.81
N GLU A 416 3.23 20.43 9.74
CA GLU A 416 2.81 21.26 10.88
C GLU A 416 1.45 20.80 11.42
N MET A 417 0.45 20.69 10.54
CA MET A 417 -0.90 20.22 10.88
C MET A 417 -0.87 18.83 11.55
N VAL A 418 -0.11 17.88 10.99
CA VAL A 418 0.02 16.53 11.55
C VAL A 418 0.69 16.53 12.92
N THR A 419 1.86 17.15 13.04
CA THR A 419 2.71 17.05 14.24
C THR A 419 2.26 17.94 15.39
N GLN A 420 1.63 19.08 15.12
CA GLN A 420 1.21 20.05 16.15
C GLN A 420 -0.29 19.98 16.49
N SER A 421 -1.14 19.44 15.61
CA SER A 421 -2.59 19.43 15.82
C SER A 421 -3.22 18.03 15.76
N ILE A 422 -3.04 17.27 14.67
CA ILE A 422 -3.74 15.98 14.50
C ILE A 422 -3.29 14.96 15.56
N ILE A 423 -1.99 14.66 15.64
CA ILE A 423 -1.48 13.64 16.56
C ILE A 423 -1.75 14.00 18.03
N PRO A 424 -1.46 15.23 18.53
CA PRO A 424 -1.81 15.61 19.89
C PRO A 424 -3.31 15.54 20.21
N THR A 425 -4.19 15.82 19.24
CA THR A 425 -5.65 15.66 19.41
C THR A 425 -6.04 14.19 19.49
N MET A 426 -5.48 13.34 18.61
CA MET A 426 -5.71 11.88 18.66
C MET A 426 -5.23 11.25 19.97
N GLU A 427 -4.01 11.58 20.43
CA GLU A 427 -3.46 11.11 21.70
C GLU A 427 -4.37 11.50 22.87
N ARG A 428 -4.83 12.76 22.90
CA ARG A 428 -5.75 13.28 23.92
C ARG A 428 -7.09 12.55 23.90
N HIS A 429 -7.68 12.35 22.72
CA HIS A 429 -8.97 11.67 22.57
C HIS A 429 -8.87 10.19 22.96
N ALA A 430 -7.81 9.50 22.53
CA ALA A 430 -7.54 8.12 22.92
C ALA A 430 -7.39 7.98 24.45
N THR A 431 -6.65 8.89 25.09
CA THR A 431 -6.51 8.93 26.56
C THR A 431 -7.88 9.12 27.24
N ILE A 432 -8.65 10.14 26.81
CA ILE A 432 -9.97 10.47 27.39
C ILE A 432 -10.94 9.29 27.27
N TRP A 433 -11.09 8.68 26.09
CA TRP A 433 -12.02 7.57 25.89
C TRP A 433 -11.56 6.28 26.61
N ASN A 434 -10.24 6.05 26.71
CA ASN A 434 -9.69 4.95 27.49
C ASN A 434 -10.04 5.09 28.97
N ASP A 435 -9.82 6.26 29.57
CA ASP A 435 -10.04 6.50 30.99
C ASP A 435 -11.53 6.58 31.36
N GLN A 436 -12.36 7.16 30.49
CA GLN A 436 -13.78 7.37 30.77
C GLN A 436 -14.67 6.17 30.44
N VAL A 437 -14.32 5.36 29.43
CA VAL A 437 -15.18 4.27 28.93
C VAL A 437 -14.51 2.90 29.05
N ALA A 438 -13.35 2.71 28.41
CA ALA A 438 -12.78 1.36 28.26
C ALA A 438 -12.18 0.80 29.56
N SER A 439 -11.49 1.61 30.36
CA SER A 439 -10.92 1.25 31.67
C SER A 439 -11.99 0.66 32.62
N ARG A 440 -13.18 1.29 32.63
CA ARG A 440 -14.33 0.93 33.47
C ARG A 440 -14.90 -0.44 33.08
N ARG A 441 -14.88 -0.79 31.79
CA ARG A 441 -15.27 -2.13 31.31
C ARG A 441 -14.19 -3.20 31.52
N ARG A 442 -12.90 -2.84 31.46
CA ARG A 442 -11.76 -3.75 31.76
C ARG A 442 -11.66 -4.14 33.24
N GLY A 443 -11.99 -3.21 34.14
CA GLY A 443 -11.93 -3.43 35.59
C GLY A 443 -12.83 -4.58 36.07
N LEU A 444 -12.50 -5.14 37.24
CA LEU A 444 -13.24 -6.27 37.85
C LEU A 444 -14.76 -6.02 37.87
N THR A 445 -15.18 -4.81 38.26
CA THR A 445 -16.57 -4.37 38.32
C THR A 445 -17.31 -4.52 36.98
N GLY A 446 -16.66 -4.19 35.85
CA GLY A 446 -17.24 -4.30 34.52
C GLY A 446 -17.52 -5.75 34.12
N ARG A 447 -16.59 -6.66 34.44
CA ARG A 447 -16.74 -8.10 34.15
C ARG A 447 -17.91 -8.72 34.94
N PHE A 448 -18.19 -8.23 36.16
CA PHE A 448 -19.35 -8.66 36.94
C PHE A 448 -20.69 -8.10 36.40
N MET A 449 -20.71 -6.93 35.76
CA MET A 449 -21.96 -6.35 35.22
C MET A 449 -22.50 -7.08 33.98
N ASN A 450 -21.66 -7.69 33.13
CA ASN A 450 -22.14 -8.58 32.06
C ASN A 450 -22.48 -9.99 32.57
N LEU A 451 -21.91 -10.44 33.70
CA LEU A 451 -22.26 -11.72 34.32
C LEU A 451 -23.65 -11.72 34.98
N SER A 452 -24.07 -10.62 35.62
CA SER A 452 -25.40 -10.52 36.26
C SER A 452 -26.56 -10.64 35.26
N LYS A 453 -26.37 -10.17 34.02
CA LYS A 453 -27.34 -10.37 32.91
C LYS A 453 -27.67 -11.86 32.69
N ARG A 454 -26.69 -12.75 32.82
CA ARG A 454 -26.86 -14.19 32.56
C ARG A 454 -27.55 -14.97 33.69
N PHE A 455 -27.56 -14.44 34.91
CA PHE A 455 -28.23 -15.09 36.05
C PHE A 455 -29.67 -14.61 36.32
N SER A 456 -30.09 -13.49 35.72
CA SER A 456 -31.43 -12.89 35.94
C SER A 456 -32.61 -13.69 35.32
N VAL A 457 -32.39 -14.89 34.80
CA VAL A 457 -33.40 -15.72 34.12
C VAL A 457 -34.04 -16.77 35.07
N PHE A 458 -33.46 -17.01 36.24
CA PHE A 458 -33.95 -18.00 37.22
C PHE A 458 -34.33 -17.35 38.57
N GLY A 459 -35.36 -16.49 38.56
CA GLY A 459 -35.93 -15.89 39.78
C GLY A 459 -37.19 -15.09 39.48
N SER A 460 -38.30 -15.37 40.17
CA SER A 460 -39.62 -14.80 39.88
C SER A 460 -40.03 -13.66 40.84
N ASN A 461 -40.84 -12.73 40.33
CA ASN A 461 -41.67 -11.76 41.05
C ASN A 461 -40.99 -10.76 42.02
N SER A 462 -40.95 -9.50 41.59
CA SER A 462 -41.79 -8.48 42.25
C SER A 462 -42.24 -7.42 41.22
N ARG A 463 -43.26 -6.62 41.57
CA ARG A 463 -43.97 -5.72 40.63
C ARG A 463 -43.62 -4.26 40.87
N SER A 464 -43.32 -3.53 39.81
CA SER A 464 -43.65 -2.10 39.71
C SER A 464 -44.01 -1.75 38.27
N SER A 465 -45.11 -1.03 38.08
CA SER A 465 -45.61 -0.60 36.78
C SER A 465 -45.55 0.91 36.69
N SER A 466 -44.54 1.44 36.02
CA SER A 466 -44.48 2.83 35.58
C SER A 466 -44.42 2.88 34.06
N SER A 467 -45.38 3.57 33.46
CA SER A 467 -45.40 3.84 32.02
C SER A 467 -44.36 4.91 31.66
N GLY A 468 -43.12 4.46 31.44
CA GLY A 468 -42.06 5.24 30.82
C GLY A 468 -41.73 4.70 29.42
N ALA A 469 -41.25 5.54 28.52
CA ALA A 469 -40.89 5.13 27.16
C ALA A 469 -39.84 4.00 27.18
N SER A 470 -39.97 3.05 26.24
CA SER A 470 -39.02 1.96 26.06
C SER A 470 -37.70 2.50 25.49
N THR A 471 -36.80 2.96 26.35
CA THR A 471 -35.40 3.19 26.00
C THR A 471 -34.79 1.85 25.58
N SER A 472 -34.47 1.73 24.29
CA SER A 472 -33.76 0.57 23.73
C SER A 472 -32.50 0.30 24.54
N LYS A 473 -32.49 -0.81 25.26
CA LYS A 473 -31.47 -1.10 26.28
C LYS A 473 -30.15 -1.61 25.70
N ASP A 474 -30.18 -1.96 24.42
CA ASP A 474 -29.02 -2.21 23.57
C ASP A 474 -28.81 -0.98 22.70
N GLY A 475 -27.60 -0.40 22.69
CA GLY A 475 -27.28 0.82 21.94
C GLY A 475 -27.20 0.66 20.42
N TYR A 476 -27.60 -0.49 19.89
CA TYR A 476 -27.61 -0.80 18.46
C TYR A 476 -28.99 -0.49 17.87
N ASP A 477 -29.04 0.47 16.96
CA ASP A 477 -30.27 0.91 16.32
C ASP A 477 -30.78 -0.15 15.33
N PRO A 478 -32.09 -0.46 15.27
CA PRO A 478 -32.68 -1.35 14.27
C PRO A 478 -32.35 -0.97 12.80
N SER A 479 -32.05 0.30 12.54
CA SER A 479 -31.56 0.79 11.24
C SER A 479 -30.12 0.38 10.91
N GLY A 480 -29.44 -0.37 11.78
CA GLY A 480 -28.21 -1.12 11.48
C GLY A 480 -26.90 -0.49 11.98
N PHE A 481 -26.96 0.50 12.87
CA PHE A 481 -25.78 1.22 13.35
C PHE A 481 -25.83 1.58 14.85
N TYR A 482 -24.68 1.93 15.42
CA TYR A 482 -24.58 2.58 16.75
C TYR A 482 -24.50 4.09 16.58
N GLN A 483 -25.19 4.87 17.43
CA GLN A 483 -25.02 6.33 17.47
C GLN A 483 -23.61 6.66 18.00
N ALA A 484 -23.01 7.75 17.51
CA ALA A 484 -21.60 8.08 17.77
C ALA A 484 -21.26 8.34 19.25
N ASP A 485 -22.26 8.69 20.08
CA ASP A 485 -22.16 8.94 21.52
C ASP A 485 -22.29 7.66 22.37
N THR A 486 -22.65 6.53 21.78
CA THR A 486 -22.72 5.24 22.52
C THR A 486 -21.34 4.78 22.97
N SER A 487 -21.25 4.14 24.13
CA SER A 487 -20.00 3.58 24.65
C SER A 487 -19.33 2.59 23.69
N GLU A 488 -20.12 1.87 22.90
CA GLU A 488 -19.73 0.91 21.89
C GLU A 488 -19.07 1.60 20.69
N ALA A 489 -19.67 2.69 20.19
CA ALA A 489 -19.08 3.51 19.13
C ALA A 489 -17.80 4.23 19.61
N ILE A 490 -17.81 4.81 20.82
CA ILE A 490 -16.64 5.46 21.43
C ILE A 490 -15.49 4.47 21.61
N MET A 491 -15.77 3.24 22.06
CA MET A 491 -14.75 2.18 22.16
C MET A 491 -14.25 1.73 20.78
N ARG A 492 -15.11 1.68 19.73
CA ARG A 492 -14.63 1.38 18.37
C ARG A 492 -13.69 2.48 17.88
N LYS A 493 -14.08 3.76 18.02
CA LYS A 493 -13.25 4.91 17.64
C LYS A 493 -11.94 4.97 18.41
N LEU A 494 -11.94 4.63 19.71
CA LEU A 494 -10.74 4.46 20.53
C LEU A 494 -9.82 3.35 19.99
N ALA A 495 -10.37 2.20 19.62
CA ALA A 495 -9.59 1.08 19.11
C ALA A 495 -8.95 1.40 17.74
N ASP A 496 -9.71 2.06 16.86
CA ASP A 496 -9.26 2.52 15.55
C ASP A 496 -8.20 3.64 15.68
N PHE A 497 -8.37 4.58 16.62
CA PHE A 497 -7.36 5.60 16.95
C PHE A 497 -6.08 4.98 17.50
N ALA A 498 -6.17 4.05 18.46
CA ALA A 498 -5.01 3.35 19.00
C ALA A 498 -4.24 2.57 17.92
N PHE A 499 -4.95 2.00 16.94
CA PHE A 499 -4.36 1.34 15.78
C PHE A 499 -3.61 2.34 14.88
N MET A 500 -4.24 3.46 14.51
CA MET A 500 -3.60 4.52 13.72
C MET A 500 -2.37 5.15 14.42
N LEU A 501 -2.35 5.19 15.75
CA LEU A 501 -1.23 5.63 16.59
C LEU A 501 -0.19 4.52 16.89
N ARG A 502 -0.35 3.31 16.32
CA ARG A 502 0.53 2.13 16.52
C ARG A 502 0.60 1.60 17.96
N ASP A 503 -0.38 1.93 18.81
CA ASP A 503 -0.63 1.23 20.07
C ASP A 503 -1.51 -0.01 19.83
N TRP A 504 -0.89 -1.02 19.22
CA TRP A 504 -1.50 -2.32 18.95
C TRP A 504 -2.09 -2.99 20.20
N ARG A 505 -1.57 -2.68 21.40
CA ARG A 505 -1.96 -3.30 22.66
C ARG A 505 -3.26 -2.70 23.19
N LEU A 506 -3.38 -1.37 23.18
CA LEU A 506 -4.66 -0.71 23.46
C LEU A 506 -5.71 -1.08 22.39
N ALA A 507 -5.34 -1.06 21.11
CA ALA A 507 -6.24 -1.41 20.02
C ALA A 507 -6.83 -2.83 20.20
N HIS A 508 -5.97 -3.85 20.27
CA HIS A 508 -6.36 -5.25 20.49
C HIS A 508 -7.26 -5.42 21.73
N SER A 509 -6.85 -4.89 22.88
CA SER A 509 -7.60 -5.02 24.13
C SER A 509 -8.88 -4.16 24.21
N THR A 510 -9.15 -3.33 23.21
CA THR A 510 -10.42 -2.62 23.04
C THR A 510 -11.34 -3.39 22.09
N TYR A 511 -10.81 -3.87 20.95
CA TYR A 511 -11.55 -4.77 20.07
C TYR A 511 -12.02 -6.04 20.78
N ASP A 512 -11.20 -6.63 21.65
CA ASP A 512 -11.52 -7.91 22.29
C ASP A 512 -12.78 -7.84 23.19
N LEU A 513 -13.01 -6.70 23.86
CA LEU A 513 -14.25 -6.43 24.59
C LEU A 513 -15.44 -6.27 23.63
N LEU A 514 -15.24 -5.51 22.56
CA LEU A 514 -16.27 -5.22 21.55
C LEU A 514 -16.72 -6.49 20.81
N ARG A 515 -15.85 -7.48 20.63
CA ARG A 515 -16.20 -8.77 20.02
C ARG A 515 -17.39 -9.43 20.73
N SER A 516 -17.40 -9.49 22.07
CA SER A 516 -18.54 -10.05 22.81
C SER A 516 -19.77 -9.15 22.76
N ASP A 517 -19.60 -7.85 22.98
CA ASP A 517 -20.73 -6.91 23.02
C ASP A 517 -21.47 -6.87 21.65
N PHE A 518 -20.74 -6.89 20.53
CA PHE A 518 -21.32 -6.94 19.18
C PHE A 518 -21.95 -8.30 18.80
N SER A 519 -21.50 -9.43 19.37
CA SER A 519 -22.16 -10.73 19.11
C SER A 519 -23.45 -10.90 19.91
N GLU A 520 -23.48 -10.45 21.17
CA GLU A 520 -24.70 -10.45 21.98
C GLU A 520 -25.76 -9.50 21.38
N ALA A 521 -25.36 -8.33 20.88
CA ALA A 521 -26.22 -7.40 20.13
C ALA A 521 -26.58 -7.86 18.71
N LYS A 522 -26.03 -8.98 18.22
CA LYS A 522 -26.19 -9.50 16.84
C LYS A 522 -25.79 -8.52 15.74
N ALA A 523 -24.91 -7.57 16.04
CA ALA A 523 -24.36 -6.59 15.11
C ALA A 523 -23.26 -7.23 14.24
N TRP A 524 -23.62 -8.22 13.41
CA TRP A 524 -22.67 -9.14 12.76
C TRP A 524 -21.54 -8.46 11.98
N LYS A 525 -21.81 -7.30 11.37
CA LYS A 525 -20.82 -6.52 10.62
C LYS A 525 -19.78 -5.87 11.55
N TYR A 526 -20.24 -5.27 12.65
CA TYR A 526 -19.39 -4.74 13.72
C TYR A 526 -18.59 -5.88 14.40
N HIS A 527 -19.23 -7.02 14.67
CA HIS A 527 -18.57 -8.20 15.21
C HIS A 527 -17.45 -8.71 14.28
N ALA A 528 -17.71 -8.77 12.97
CA ALA A 528 -16.71 -9.17 11.97
C ALA A 528 -15.49 -8.23 12.00
N ALA A 529 -15.73 -6.92 11.88
CA ALA A 529 -14.68 -5.90 11.90
C ALA A 529 -13.91 -5.83 13.23
N ALA A 530 -14.54 -6.18 14.35
CA ALA A 530 -13.87 -6.26 15.66
C ALA A 530 -13.00 -7.53 15.78
N ASN A 531 -13.43 -8.67 15.22
CA ASN A 531 -12.59 -9.87 15.17
C ASN A 531 -11.40 -9.69 14.21
N GLU A 532 -11.62 -9.14 13.02
CA GLU A 532 -10.57 -8.84 12.03
C GLU A 532 -9.47 -7.96 12.65
N MET A 533 -9.84 -6.79 13.19
CA MET A 533 -8.84 -5.88 13.76
C MET A 533 -8.27 -6.37 15.09
N ALA A 534 -8.98 -7.19 15.88
CA ALA A 534 -8.39 -7.86 17.05
C ALA A 534 -7.26 -8.83 16.64
N ALA A 535 -7.48 -9.64 15.60
CA ALA A 535 -6.48 -10.57 15.07
C ALA A 535 -5.27 -9.83 14.48
N ILE A 536 -5.52 -8.82 13.64
CA ILE A 536 -4.47 -8.01 13.00
C ILE A 536 -3.64 -7.27 14.06
N SER A 537 -4.29 -6.63 15.05
CA SER A 537 -3.58 -5.95 16.14
C SER A 537 -2.70 -6.90 16.95
N LEU A 538 -3.18 -8.13 17.21
CA LEU A 538 -2.39 -9.15 17.91
C LEU A 538 -1.22 -9.65 17.05
N LEU A 539 -1.45 -9.85 15.76
CA LEU A 539 -0.41 -10.24 14.81
C LEU A 539 0.65 -9.15 14.59
N LEU A 540 0.30 -7.87 14.73
CA LEU A 540 1.23 -6.72 14.68
C LEU A 540 2.05 -6.47 15.96
N MET A 541 1.73 -7.12 17.09
CA MET A 541 2.56 -6.99 18.30
C MET A 541 3.92 -7.69 18.13
N PRO A 542 5.05 -7.13 18.58
CA PRO A 542 6.35 -7.83 18.59
C PRO A 542 6.37 -9.15 19.39
N GLN A 543 5.39 -9.31 20.30
CA GLN A 543 5.24 -10.47 21.17
C GLN A 543 4.98 -11.75 20.36
N GLN A 544 5.72 -12.82 20.64
CA GLN A 544 5.60 -14.09 19.93
C GLN A 544 4.49 -14.96 20.51
N LEU A 545 3.68 -15.54 19.62
CA LEU A 545 2.56 -16.40 19.98
C LEU A 545 2.95 -17.86 19.80
N THR A 546 2.79 -18.67 20.84
CA THR A 546 2.92 -20.13 20.72
C THR A 546 1.84 -20.67 19.78
N SER A 547 2.10 -21.79 19.08
CA SER A 547 1.11 -22.38 18.16
C SER A 547 -0.24 -22.65 18.82
N LYS A 548 -0.24 -23.05 20.12
CA LYS A 548 -1.44 -23.21 20.93
C LYS A 548 -2.17 -21.89 21.16
N SER A 549 -1.47 -20.88 21.68
CA SER A 549 -2.06 -19.56 21.96
C SER A 549 -2.62 -18.91 20.69
N ARG A 550 -1.94 -19.07 19.54
CA ARG A 550 -2.38 -18.56 18.24
C ARG A 550 -3.64 -19.28 17.74
N ALA A 551 -3.75 -20.59 17.91
CA ALA A 551 -4.97 -21.34 17.59
C ALA A 551 -6.15 -20.94 18.50
N GLU A 552 -5.90 -20.75 19.79
CA GLU A 552 -6.91 -20.36 20.80
C GLU A 552 -7.33 -18.88 20.74
N THR A 553 -6.65 -18.04 19.93
CA THR A 553 -6.94 -16.59 19.82
C THR A 553 -7.10 -16.15 18.37
N VAL A 554 -6.00 -16.03 17.62
CA VAL A 554 -5.97 -15.54 16.23
C VAL A 554 -6.84 -16.39 15.32
N ASP A 555 -6.68 -17.72 15.32
CA ASP A 555 -7.48 -18.57 14.41
C ASP A 555 -8.98 -18.50 14.76
N GLN A 556 -9.35 -18.42 16.04
CA GLN A 556 -10.76 -18.23 16.45
C GLN A 556 -11.31 -16.85 16.03
N MET A 557 -10.49 -15.80 16.10
CA MET A 557 -10.87 -14.46 15.61
C MET A 557 -11.09 -14.49 14.09
N LEU A 558 -10.18 -15.08 13.32
CA LEU A 558 -10.27 -15.17 11.86
C LEU A 558 -11.45 -16.04 11.41
N GLU A 559 -11.71 -17.17 12.09
CA GLU A 559 -12.90 -18.00 11.91
C GLU A 559 -14.19 -17.16 12.06
N SER A 560 -14.27 -16.41 13.15
CA SER A 560 -15.43 -15.59 13.51
C SER A 560 -15.63 -14.41 12.57
N ALA A 561 -14.55 -13.73 12.16
CA ALA A 561 -14.56 -12.64 11.19
C ALA A 561 -15.00 -13.13 9.81
N PHE A 562 -14.35 -14.18 9.27
CA PHE A 562 -14.64 -14.72 7.95
C PHE A 562 -16.06 -15.27 7.87
N TYR A 563 -16.51 -16.06 8.86
CA TYR A 563 -17.89 -16.55 8.90
C TYR A 563 -18.91 -15.40 8.99
N SER A 564 -18.63 -14.38 9.79
CA SER A 564 -19.54 -13.24 9.93
C SER A 564 -19.61 -12.41 8.64
N TYR A 565 -18.48 -12.05 8.03
CA TYR A 565 -18.48 -11.33 6.76
C TYR A 565 -19.14 -12.14 5.64
N ASN A 566 -18.70 -13.38 5.41
CA ASN A 566 -19.17 -14.19 4.27
C ASN A 566 -20.62 -14.68 4.43
N THR A 567 -20.97 -15.20 5.62
CA THR A 567 -22.24 -15.93 5.84
C THR A 567 -23.30 -15.15 6.60
N ARG A 568 -22.93 -14.11 7.38
CA ARG A 568 -23.90 -13.31 8.17
C ARG A 568 -24.16 -11.93 7.57
N CYS A 569 -23.19 -11.36 6.85
CA CYS A 569 -23.25 -9.99 6.31
C CYS A 569 -23.21 -9.91 4.78
N SER A 570 -23.02 -11.03 4.07
CA SER A 570 -22.80 -11.07 2.61
C SER A 570 -21.76 -10.07 2.12
N SER A 571 -20.66 -9.89 2.86
CA SER A 571 -19.58 -8.97 2.54
C SER A 571 -18.35 -9.74 2.03
N PRO A 572 -18.28 -10.06 0.73
CA PRO A 572 -17.11 -10.74 0.14
C PRO A 572 -15.84 -9.92 0.32
N TYR A 573 -15.93 -8.60 0.17
CA TYR A 573 -14.81 -7.67 0.37
C TYR A 573 -14.18 -7.80 1.77
N GLY A 574 -14.98 -7.77 2.84
CA GLY A 574 -14.48 -7.91 4.22
C GLY A 574 -13.88 -9.28 4.51
N ALA A 575 -14.47 -10.35 3.95
CA ALA A 575 -13.95 -11.71 4.07
C ALA A 575 -12.58 -11.88 3.37
N THR A 576 -12.43 -11.33 2.16
CA THR A 576 -11.17 -11.29 1.41
C THR A 576 -10.12 -10.45 2.13
N ARG A 577 -10.47 -9.24 2.58
CA ARG A 577 -9.58 -8.34 3.34
C ARG A 577 -9.03 -9.03 4.59
N THR A 578 -9.92 -9.61 5.40
CA THR A 578 -9.56 -10.33 6.64
C THR A 578 -8.49 -11.39 6.40
N LEU A 579 -8.71 -12.29 5.43
CA LEU A 579 -7.83 -13.44 5.22
C LEU A 579 -6.51 -13.09 4.51
N ILE A 580 -6.51 -12.10 3.61
CA ILE A 580 -5.27 -11.62 2.97
C ILE A 580 -4.38 -10.89 3.99
N LEU A 581 -4.96 -10.02 4.82
CA LEU A 581 -4.23 -9.35 5.90
C LEU A 581 -3.63 -10.36 6.90
N ALA A 582 -4.42 -11.36 7.30
CA ALA A 582 -3.96 -12.41 8.20
C ALA A 582 -2.83 -13.26 7.60
N GLN A 583 -2.97 -13.69 6.33
CA GLN A 583 -1.96 -14.47 5.60
C GLN A 583 -0.59 -13.80 5.63
N GLU A 584 -0.50 -12.53 5.25
CA GLU A 584 0.79 -11.85 5.13
C GLU A 584 1.45 -11.61 6.51
N LEU A 585 0.66 -11.23 7.52
CA LEU A 585 1.18 -11.06 8.88
C LEU A 585 1.60 -12.40 9.53
N LEU A 586 0.88 -13.49 9.26
CA LEU A 586 1.26 -14.84 9.68
C LEU A 586 2.53 -15.33 8.95
N ARG A 587 2.69 -15.04 7.65
CA ARG A 587 3.89 -15.36 6.87
C ARG A 587 5.13 -14.70 7.46
N LEU A 588 5.05 -13.40 7.80
CA LEU A 588 6.18 -12.61 8.33
C LEU A 588 6.72 -13.13 9.67
N ARG A 589 5.87 -13.74 10.51
CA ARG A 589 6.28 -14.37 11.78
C ARG A 589 7.04 -15.69 11.61
N GLY A 590 6.98 -16.32 10.44
CA GLY A 590 7.73 -17.53 10.12
C GLY A 590 7.33 -18.78 10.93
N GLY A 591 8.20 -19.79 10.94
CA GLY A 591 8.09 -20.97 11.81
C GLY A 591 6.85 -21.82 11.57
N SER A 592 6.04 -22.04 12.62
CA SER A 592 4.74 -22.72 12.49
C SER A 592 3.68 -21.84 11.83
N SER A 593 3.77 -20.52 11.99
CA SER A 593 2.80 -19.53 11.48
C SER A 593 2.64 -19.58 9.95
N ILE A 594 3.66 -20.04 9.21
CA ILE A 594 3.59 -20.26 7.76
C ILE A 594 2.57 -21.34 7.37
N ASP A 595 2.48 -22.45 8.11
CA ASP A 595 1.49 -23.49 7.79
C ASP A 595 0.06 -22.98 8.11
N ASP A 596 -0.10 -22.04 9.05
CA ASP A 596 -1.37 -21.37 9.35
C ASP A 596 -1.73 -20.33 8.27
N ALA A 597 -0.77 -19.50 7.84
CA ALA A 597 -0.94 -18.53 6.75
C ALA A 597 -1.42 -19.21 5.47
N ALA A 598 -0.79 -20.33 5.11
CA ALA A 598 -1.16 -21.11 3.95
C ALA A 598 -2.55 -21.77 4.10
N ARG A 599 -2.95 -22.19 5.31
CA ARG A 599 -4.32 -22.69 5.58
C ARG A 599 -5.36 -21.60 5.31
N TRP A 600 -5.17 -20.40 5.85
CA TRP A 600 -6.10 -19.29 5.68
C TRP A 600 -6.18 -18.81 4.22
N CYS A 601 -5.06 -18.80 3.49
CA CYS A 601 -5.06 -18.54 2.05
C CYS A 601 -5.81 -19.64 1.27
N THR A 602 -5.56 -20.92 1.57
CA THR A 602 -6.26 -22.05 0.92
C THR A 602 -7.78 -21.96 1.13
N ARG A 603 -8.22 -21.62 2.34
CA ARG A 603 -9.64 -21.38 2.65
C ARG A 603 -10.24 -20.22 1.84
N LEU A 604 -9.49 -19.16 1.58
CA LEU A 604 -9.95 -18.06 0.74
C LEU A 604 -10.11 -18.50 -0.73
N LEU A 605 -9.18 -19.30 -1.26
CA LEU A 605 -9.33 -19.91 -2.59
C LEU A 605 -10.55 -20.85 -2.65
N GLU A 606 -10.73 -21.73 -1.66
CA GLU A 606 -11.87 -22.65 -1.56
C GLU A 606 -13.23 -21.92 -1.49
N SER A 607 -13.26 -20.71 -0.95
CA SER A 607 -14.47 -19.90 -0.83
C SER A 607 -15.00 -19.35 -2.16
N LYS A 608 -14.17 -19.30 -3.22
CA LYS A 608 -14.51 -18.76 -4.55
C LYS A 608 -15.07 -17.34 -4.54
N ILE A 609 -14.59 -16.50 -3.61
CA ILE A 609 -14.94 -15.08 -3.50
C ILE A 609 -14.15 -14.22 -4.51
N LEU A 610 -12.95 -14.67 -4.90
CA LEU A 610 -12.03 -13.96 -5.79
C LEU A 610 -12.40 -14.16 -7.27
N GLY A 611 -11.97 -13.23 -8.12
CA GLY A 611 -11.91 -13.46 -9.56
C GLY A 611 -10.67 -14.27 -9.95
N SER A 612 -10.44 -14.42 -11.25
CA SER A 612 -9.38 -15.28 -11.78
C SER A 612 -7.97 -14.68 -11.65
N ILE A 613 -7.84 -13.35 -11.58
CA ILE A 613 -6.57 -12.66 -11.34
C ILE A 613 -6.19 -12.84 -9.86
N GLY A 614 -7.13 -12.60 -8.94
CA GLY A 614 -6.93 -12.82 -7.49
C GLY A 614 -6.65 -14.29 -7.15
N ASP A 615 -7.37 -15.22 -7.78
CA ASP A 615 -7.18 -16.67 -7.65
C ASP A 615 -5.79 -17.15 -8.10
N ALA A 616 -5.23 -16.58 -9.19
CA ALA A 616 -3.89 -16.88 -9.67
C ALA A 616 -2.81 -16.21 -8.80
N LEU A 617 -2.97 -14.94 -8.43
CA LEU A 617 -2.04 -14.22 -7.55
C LEU A 617 -1.92 -14.88 -6.17
N LEU A 618 -3.01 -15.37 -5.56
CA LEU A 618 -2.92 -16.09 -4.29
C LEU A 618 -2.25 -17.47 -4.41
N LYS A 619 -2.26 -18.11 -5.59
CA LYS A 619 -1.42 -19.30 -5.83
C LYS A 619 0.07 -18.95 -5.85
N GLU A 620 0.45 -17.81 -6.45
CA GLU A 620 1.83 -17.30 -6.34
C GLU A 620 2.21 -17.02 -4.87
N ARG A 621 1.32 -16.39 -4.10
CA ARG A 621 1.57 -16.13 -2.67
C ARG A 621 1.64 -17.39 -1.83
N LEU A 622 0.85 -18.43 -2.14
CA LEU A 622 0.97 -19.74 -1.49
C LEU A 622 2.29 -20.43 -1.80
N ALA A 623 2.80 -20.31 -3.02
CA ALA A 623 4.15 -20.75 -3.33
C ALA A 623 5.16 -20.00 -2.46
N ILE A 624 5.24 -18.67 -2.56
CA ILE A 624 6.21 -17.83 -1.79
C ILE A 624 6.10 -18.08 -0.28
N CYS A 625 4.89 -18.24 0.26
CA CYS A 625 4.63 -18.56 1.66
C CYS A 625 5.21 -19.93 2.07
N TYR A 626 5.03 -20.97 1.26
CA TYR A 626 5.70 -22.26 1.52
C TYR A 626 7.21 -22.24 1.21
N GLY A 627 7.66 -21.37 0.30
CA GLY A 627 9.07 -21.17 -0.04
C GLY A 627 9.89 -20.60 1.12
N SER A 628 9.34 -19.61 1.86
CA SER A 628 10.00 -19.01 3.02
C SER A 628 10.09 -19.94 4.25
N LYS A 629 9.49 -21.14 4.20
CA LYS A 629 9.67 -22.16 5.24
C LYS A 629 11.01 -22.89 5.09
N SER A 630 12.02 -22.32 5.73
CA SER A 630 13.28 -23.01 6.05
C SER A 630 13.01 -24.33 6.80
N GLY A 631 13.92 -25.29 6.60
CA GLY A 631 13.93 -26.56 7.32
C GLY A 631 15.00 -26.57 8.41
N VAL A 632 14.84 -27.45 9.39
CA VAL A 632 15.75 -27.57 10.53
C VAL A 632 16.82 -28.63 10.26
N GLY A 633 18.07 -28.33 10.62
CA GLY A 633 19.22 -29.23 10.48
C GLY A 633 19.68 -29.47 9.04
N SER A 634 20.78 -30.22 8.89
CA SER A 634 21.42 -30.52 7.59
C SER A 634 20.45 -31.13 6.55
N TRP A 635 19.47 -31.91 7.02
CA TRP A 635 18.46 -32.56 6.16
C TRP A 635 17.27 -31.65 5.80
N SER A 636 17.25 -30.39 6.25
CA SER A 636 16.18 -29.41 6.04
C SER A 636 14.79 -29.90 6.49
N TRP A 637 14.72 -30.61 7.62
CA TRP A 637 13.48 -31.23 8.11
C TRP A 637 12.38 -30.20 8.31
N GLY A 638 11.16 -30.49 7.82
CA GLY A 638 10.01 -29.60 7.92
C GLY A 638 9.93 -28.46 6.89
N SER A 639 10.94 -28.28 6.03
CA SER A 639 10.84 -27.35 4.90
C SER A 639 9.68 -27.69 3.97
N ARG A 640 9.11 -26.68 3.30
CA ARG A 640 7.94 -26.85 2.42
C ARG A 640 8.23 -26.62 0.94
N ARG A 641 9.50 -26.61 0.50
CA ARG A 641 9.91 -26.44 -0.92
C ARG A 641 9.11 -27.27 -1.93
N ARG A 642 8.83 -28.56 -1.65
CA ARG A 642 7.99 -29.41 -2.51
C ARG A 642 6.54 -28.93 -2.63
N LYS A 643 5.95 -28.37 -1.56
CA LYS A 643 4.62 -27.72 -1.64
C LYS A 643 4.71 -26.41 -2.42
N SER A 644 5.74 -25.62 -2.16
CA SER A 644 6.00 -24.34 -2.84
C SER A 644 6.01 -24.53 -4.36
N ALA A 645 6.83 -25.46 -4.85
CA ALA A 645 6.91 -25.80 -6.27
C ALA A 645 5.58 -26.30 -6.86
N ALA A 646 4.79 -27.08 -6.11
CA ALA A 646 3.46 -27.51 -6.55
C ALA A 646 2.48 -26.33 -6.68
N TRP A 647 2.50 -25.36 -5.74
CA TRP A 647 1.70 -24.14 -5.86
C TRP A 647 2.18 -23.23 -6.99
N SER A 648 3.48 -23.19 -7.30
CA SER A 648 3.99 -22.54 -8.51
C SER A 648 3.45 -23.18 -9.81
N VAL A 649 3.33 -24.53 -9.87
CA VAL A 649 2.67 -25.20 -11.02
C VAL A 649 1.18 -24.86 -11.09
N PHE A 650 0.48 -24.79 -9.95
CA PHE A 650 -0.92 -24.39 -9.92
C PHE A 650 -1.12 -22.91 -10.34
N ALA A 651 -0.22 -22.01 -9.95
CA ALA A 651 -0.23 -20.62 -10.40
C ALA A 651 0.05 -20.53 -11.91
N ALA A 652 1.06 -21.25 -12.41
CA ALA A 652 1.39 -21.30 -13.83
C ALA A 652 0.19 -21.75 -14.69
N ARG A 653 -0.51 -22.80 -14.25
CA ARG A 653 -1.73 -23.27 -14.91
C ARG A 653 -2.88 -22.26 -14.82
N ALA A 654 -3.09 -21.62 -13.67
CA ALA A 654 -4.15 -20.62 -13.50
C ALA A 654 -3.94 -19.39 -14.40
N TRP A 655 -2.69 -18.98 -14.65
CA TRP A 655 -2.35 -17.93 -15.61
C TRP A 655 -2.49 -18.40 -17.07
N ALA A 656 -2.03 -19.60 -17.42
CA ALA A 656 -2.19 -20.16 -18.77
C ALA A 656 -3.68 -20.27 -19.18
N GLN A 657 -4.54 -20.68 -18.26
CA GLN A 657 -6.00 -20.73 -18.44
C GLN A 657 -6.65 -19.35 -18.67
N GLN A 658 -5.92 -18.24 -18.43
CA GLN A 658 -6.34 -16.86 -18.69
C GLN A 658 -5.61 -16.24 -19.90
N SER A 659 -4.89 -17.04 -20.69
CA SER A 659 -3.96 -16.58 -21.74
C SER A 659 -2.84 -15.64 -21.26
N LYS A 660 -2.53 -15.62 -19.95
CA LYS A 660 -1.49 -14.78 -19.34
C LYS A 660 -0.14 -15.51 -19.33
N TYR A 661 0.44 -15.68 -20.52
CA TYR A 661 1.55 -16.59 -20.75
C TYR A 661 2.88 -16.13 -20.10
N ILE A 662 3.12 -14.82 -19.96
CA ILE A 662 4.33 -14.29 -19.30
C ILE A 662 4.38 -14.65 -17.80
N PRO A 663 3.38 -14.33 -16.97
CA PRO A 663 3.38 -14.75 -15.56
C PRO A 663 3.27 -16.27 -15.40
N ALA A 664 2.62 -16.98 -16.34
CA ALA A 664 2.61 -18.44 -16.36
C ALA A 664 4.02 -19.04 -16.49
N GLN A 665 4.82 -18.57 -17.46
CA GLN A 665 6.20 -19.05 -17.67
C GLN A 665 7.12 -18.68 -16.50
N ARG A 666 6.93 -17.49 -15.89
CA ARG A 666 7.62 -17.12 -14.63
C ARG A 666 7.34 -18.14 -13.52
N CYS A 667 6.08 -18.51 -13.31
CA CYS A 667 5.69 -19.50 -12.31
C CYS A 667 6.22 -20.91 -12.61
N LEU A 668 6.25 -21.33 -13.89
CA LEU A 668 6.80 -22.62 -14.29
C LEU A 668 8.32 -22.70 -14.12
N ASN A 669 9.05 -21.62 -14.45
CA ASN A 669 10.49 -21.52 -14.20
C ASN A 669 10.79 -21.62 -12.69
N GLU A 670 9.97 -20.98 -11.86
CA GLU A 670 10.13 -21.04 -10.41
C GLU A 670 9.85 -22.45 -9.85
N ALA A 671 8.84 -23.15 -10.37
CA ALA A 671 8.59 -24.55 -10.04
C ALA A 671 9.79 -25.45 -10.38
N LYS A 672 10.38 -25.29 -11.58
CA LYS A 672 11.59 -26.02 -12.01
C LYS A 672 12.75 -25.79 -11.05
N ARG A 673 13.10 -24.52 -10.80
CA ARG A 673 14.17 -24.09 -9.87
C ARG A 673 14.00 -24.69 -8.46
N MET A 674 12.78 -24.75 -7.95
CA MET A 674 12.49 -25.33 -6.64
C MET A 674 12.51 -26.88 -6.60
N TYR A 675 12.18 -27.56 -7.69
CA TYR A 675 12.32 -29.02 -7.77
C TYR A 675 13.78 -29.47 -8.00
N GLU A 676 14.57 -28.68 -8.74
CA GLU A 676 15.99 -28.92 -8.97
C GLU A 676 16.82 -28.74 -7.69
N THR A 677 16.52 -27.71 -6.88
CA THR A 677 17.24 -27.40 -5.62
C THR A 677 16.84 -28.26 -4.40
N LEU A 678 16.36 -29.50 -4.63
CA LEU A 678 16.01 -30.43 -3.56
C LEU A 678 17.23 -31.29 -3.15
N PRO A 679 17.61 -31.38 -1.85
CA PRO A 679 18.84 -32.06 -1.41
C PRO A 679 18.96 -33.55 -1.76
N HIS A 680 17.86 -34.23 -2.07
CA HIS A 680 17.82 -35.68 -2.29
C HIS A 680 17.12 -36.05 -3.60
N GLY A 681 17.93 -36.10 -4.66
CA GLY A 681 17.71 -36.94 -5.84
C GLY A 681 16.69 -36.44 -6.87
N GLN A 682 17.20 -36.08 -8.07
CA GLN A 682 16.46 -36.12 -9.34
C GLN A 682 15.18 -35.26 -9.47
N GLY A 683 14.88 -34.40 -8.49
CA GLY A 683 13.73 -33.50 -8.51
C GLY A 683 12.41 -34.25 -8.67
N ILE A 684 11.74 -34.04 -9.81
CA ILE A 684 10.50 -34.76 -10.18
C ILE A 684 10.69 -35.87 -11.21
N SER A 685 11.91 -36.15 -11.71
CA SER A 685 12.06 -37.00 -12.91
C SER A 685 11.65 -38.48 -12.72
N ARG A 686 11.54 -38.95 -11.47
CA ARG A 686 10.96 -40.26 -11.10
C ARG A 686 9.43 -40.30 -11.08
N PHE A 687 8.76 -39.15 -11.13
CA PHE A 687 7.31 -39.01 -11.04
C PHE A 687 6.73 -38.72 -12.43
N ALA A 688 6.47 -39.78 -13.21
CA ALA A 688 6.08 -39.67 -14.63
C ALA A 688 4.96 -38.64 -14.88
N ILE A 689 3.86 -38.71 -14.13
CA ILE A 689 2.71 -37.80 -14.24
C ILE A 689 3.11 -36.34 -13.96
N ALA A 690 3.96 -36.09 -12.96
CA ALA A 690 4.39 -34.73 -12.61
C ALA A 690 5.32 -34.14 -13.68
N ARG A 691 6.22 -34.97 -14.23
CA ARG A 691 7.09 -34.63 -15.34
C ARG A 691 6.27 -34.31 -16.59
N GLU A 692 5.39 -35.22 -16.99
CA GLU A 692 4.45 -35.05 -18.12
C GLU A 692 3.57 -33.80 -17.97
N THR A 693 3.08 -33.50 -16.77
CA THR A 693 2.31 -32.28 -16.49
C THR A 693 3.16 -31.02 -16.75
N MET A 694 4.40 -30.98 -16.28
CA MET A 694 5.31 -29.84 -16.50
C MET A 694 5.81 -29.75 -17.95
N ASP A 695 6.05 -30.87 -18.62
CA ASP A 695 6.45 -30.92 -20.03
C ASP A 695 5.29 -30.55 -20.96
N SER A 696 4.04 -30.83 -20.58
CA SER A 696 2.85 -30.37 -21.28
C SER A 696 2.65 -28.86 -21.13
N LEU A 697 2.72 -28.35 -19.89
CA LEU A 697 2.58 -26.92 -19.65
C LEU A 697 3.74 -26.12 -20.27
N GLN A 698 4.95 -26.67 -20.32
CA GLN A 698 6.05 -26.01 -21.03
C GLN A 698 5.81 -25.95 -22.55
N ARG A 699 5.31 -27.03 -23.18
CA ARG A 699 5.00 -27.01 -24.62
C ARG A 699 3.89 -26.01 -24.95
N GLU A 700 2.84 -25.98 -24.13
CA GLU A 700 1.75 -25.00 -24.24
C GLU A 700 2.29 -23.56 -24.18
N LEU A 701 3.13 -23.25 -23.20
CA LEU A 701 3.70 -21.90 -23.05
C LEU A 701 4.71 -21.55 -24.14
N THR A 702 5.54 -22.49 -24.59
CA THR A 702 6.46 -22.28 -25.72
C THR A 702 5.67 -21.97 -26.99
N GLU A 703 4.66 -22.77 -27.33
CA GLU A 703 3.80 -22.54 -28.50
C GLU A 703 3.14 -21.16 -28.44
N LYS A 704 2.53 -20.77 -27.31
CA LYS A 704 1.80 -19.50 -27.21
C LYS A 704 2.68 -18.26 -27.08
N LEU A 705 3.96 -18.40 -26.69
CA LEU A 705 4.93 -17.31 -26.66
C LEU A 705 5.67 -17.12 -27.99
N GLU A 706 5.85 -18.18 -28.80
CA GLU A 706 6.58 -18.09 -30.08
C GLU A 706 5.69 -17.63 -31.25
N PHE A 707 4.38 -17.91 -31.22
CA PHE A 707 3.45 -17.59 -32.32
C PHE A 707 3.09 -16.11 -32.61
N PRO A 708 3.33 -15.08 -31.77
CA PRO A 708 2.96 -13.69 -32.08
C PRO A 708 3.64 -13.07 -33.31
N LEU A 709 4.75 -13.66 -33.80
CA LEU A 709 5.59 -13.10 -34.86
C LEU A 709 5.20 -13.55 -36.30
N GLY A 710 4.10 -14.28 -36.47
CA GLY A 710 3.99 -15.24 -37.58
C GLY A 710 2.72 -15.27 -38.43
N HIS A 711 1.83 -14.26 -38.44
CA HIS A 711 0.79 -14.13 -39.49
C HIS A 711 0.21 -12.71 -39.59
N ASP A 712 0.36 -12.08 -40.77
CA ASP A 712 -0.66 -11.16 -41.31
C ASP A 712 -1.29 -11.82 -42.56
N ARG A 713 -2.39 -11.23 -43.05
CA ARG A 713 -3.44 -11.92 -43.80
C ARG A 713 -3.11 -12.16 -45.27
N GLY A 714 -3.66 -13.25 -45.79
CA GLY A 714 -3.42 -13.71 -47.15
C GLY A 714 -3.94 -12.77 -48.25
N MET A 715 -3.23 -12.85 -49.38
CA MET A 715 -3.69 -12.43 -50.71
C MET A 715 -3.90 -13.69 -51.57
N PRO A 716 -4.74 -13.65 -52.62
CA PRO A 716 -5.20 -14.86 -53.32
C PRO A 716 -4.14 -15.48 -54.25
N GLU A 717 -4.40 -16.71 -54.67
CA GLU A 717 -3.68 -17.40 -55.75
C GLU A 717 -3.87 -16.67 -57.09
N ASP A 718 -2.77 -16.19 -57.69
CA ASP A 718 -2.41 -16.37 -59.11
C ASP A 718 -1.35 -15.35 -59.56
N VAL A 719 -0.23 -15.86 -60.10
CA VAL A 719 0.40 -15.50 -61.41
C VAL A 719 1.77 -16.19 -61.49
N VAL A 720 2.15 -16.59 -62.71
CA VAL A 720 3.29 -17.47 -63.03
C VAL A 720 4.50 -16.67 -63.54
N ASP A 721 5.66 -17.34 -63.54
CA ASP A 721 6.93 -17.00 -64.22
C ASP A 721 7.96 -16.24 -63.36
N GLY A 722 9.26 -16.59 -63.35
CA GLY A 722 9.95 -17.68 -64.06
C GLY A 722 11.23 -18.11 -63.34
N GLY A 723 11.73 -19.32 -63.61
CA GLY A 723 12.92 -19.87 -62.96
C GLY A 723 14.19 -19.80 -63.82
N ILE A 724 15.35 -19.84 -63.16
CA ILE A 724 16.68 -20.17 -63.72
C ILE A 724 17.43 -20.96 -62.63
N ASP A 725 17.90 -22.16 -62.97
CA ASP A 725 18.90 -22.90 -62.20
C ASP A 725 20.30 -22.49 -62.64
N GLU A 726 21.29 -22.46 -61.74
CA GLU A 726 22.68 -22.73 -62.12
C GLU A 726 23.52 -23.20 -60.90
N GLU A 727 24.02 -24.44 -60.96
CA GLU A 727 25.07 -24.93 -60.07
C GLU A 727 26.44 -24.45 -60.56
N SER A 728 27.40 -24.22 -59.66
CA SER A 728 28.83 -24.19 -60.03
C SER A 728 29.76 -24.50 -58.86
N GLU A 729 30.87 -25.14 -59.19
CA GLU A 729 31.66 -26.00 -58.29
C GLU A 729 32.73 -25.29 -57.44
N ALA A 730 33.29 -26.06 -56.51
CA ALA A 730 34.31 -25.64 -55.54
C ALA A 730 35.73 -25.46 -56.12
N LEU A 731 36.65 -24.81 -55.37
CA LEU A 731 38.10 -25.01 -55.53
C LEU A 731 38.94 -24.69 -54.25
N VAL A 732 39.29 -25.76 -53.53
CA VAL A 732 40.58 -26.17 -52.89
C VAL A 732 41.65 -25.14 -52.42
N ASP A 733 42.27 -25.47 -51.27
CA ASP A 733 43.59 -25.01 -50.70
C ASP A 733 43.73 -23.58 -50.12
N THR A 734 44.69 -23.23 -49.23
CA THR A 734 45.83 -23.99 -48.64
C THR A 734 46.08 -23.63 -47.15
N ARG A 735 46.98 -24.38 -46.48
CA ARG A 735 47.52 -24.10 -45.11
C ARG A 735 48.37 -22.82 -45.02
N SER A 736 48.42 -22.21 -43.83
CA SER A 736 49.71 -22.01 -43.10
C SER A 736 49.52 -21.66 -41.60
N ARG A 737 50.59 -21.79 -40.80
CA ARG A 737 50.63 -21.51 -39.35
C ARG A 737 51.36 -20.18 -39.08
N ARG A 738 51.03 -19.50 -37.98
CA ARG A 738 52.07 -18.87 -37.14
C ARG A 738 51.67 -18.78 -35.67
N ALA A 739 52.65 -19.00 -34.79
CA ALA A 739 52.60 -18.73 -33.36
C ALA A 739 53.96 -18.12 -32.95
N SER A 740 54.00 -17.36 -31.86
CA SER A 740 55.23 -16.79 -31.32
C SER A 740 55.11 -16.57 -29.81
N ASN A 741 56.05 -17.13 -29.05
CA ASN A 741 56.11 -17.08 -27.59
C ASN A 741 57.00 -15.93 -27.10
N LEU A 742 56.75 -15.45 -25.87
CA LEU A 742 57.70 -15.04 -24.82
C LEU A 742 56.89 -14.98 -23.51
N ALA A 743 57.13 -15.79 -22.45
CA ALA A 743 58.30 -15.89 -21.55
C ALA A 743 58.26 -14.86 -20.38
N ARG A 744 58.73 -15.13 -19.14
CA ARG A 744 59.09 -16.39 -18.44
C ARG A 744 59.38 -16.07 -16.94
N GLY A 745 59.04 -17.00 -16.04
CA GLY A 745 59.40 -16.99 -14.59
C GLY A 745 58.18 -17.40 -13.73
N GLY A 746 58.24 -18.27 -12.72
CA GLY A 746 59.38 -18.85 -11.98
C GLY A 746 59.41 -18.24 -10.56
N THR A 747 59.48 -18.99 -9.46
CA THR A 747 60.08 -20.33 -9.31
C THR A 747 59.18 -21.44 -8.72
N GLU A 748 59.49 -21.99 -7.53
CA GLU A 748 59.48 -23.44 -7.20
C GLU A 748 59.28 -23.69 -5.66
N THR A 749 58.96 -24.87 -5.07
CA THR A 749 58.74 -26.28 -5.52
C THR A 749 58.04 -27.13 -4.41
N ALA A 750 57.19 -28.11 -4.81
CA ALA A 750 57.23 -29.59 -4.55
C ALA A 750 57.59 -30.20 -3.15
N PRO A 751 57.43 -31.55 -2.90
CA PRO A 751 56.50 -32.55 -3.46
C PRO A 751 55.87 -33.56 -2.43
N LEU A 752 54.87 -34.32 -2.93
CA LEU A 752 54.49 -35.73 -2.69
C LEU A 752 55.09 -36.60 -1.55
N HIS A 753 54.23 -37.48 -1.00
CA HIS A 753 54.53 -38.92 -0.89
C HIS A 753 53.27 -39.77 -1.17
N ASN A 754 53.46 -40.99 -1.72
CA ASN A 754 52.39 -42.00 -1.92
C ASN A 754 52.38 -43.00 -0.76
N GLU A 755 51.28 -43.73 -0.57
CA GLU A 755 51.30 -45.21 -0.45
C GLU A 755 49.89 -45.81 -0.62
N GLU A 756 49.82 -47.05 -1.13
CA GLU A 756 48.62 -47.89 -1.25
C GLU A 756 48.86 -49.23 -0.51
N MET A 757 47.83 -50.07 -0.41
CA MET A 757 47.74 -51.37 0.31
C MET A 757 47.34 -51.28 1.80
N SER A 758 46.51 -52.18 2.35
CA SER A 758 45.80 -53.34 1.75
C SER A 758 44.52 -53.71 2.53
N LYS A 759 43.80 -54.71 2.00
CA LYS A 759 42.75 -55.54 2.63
C LYS A 759 43.11 -55.92 4.10
N ASP A 760 42.18 -56.24 5.00
CA ASP A 760 41.25 -57.39 4.90
C ASP A 760 39.92 -57.25 5.68
N THR A 761 39.09 -58.28 5.54
CA THR A 761 37.76 -58.49 6.14
C THR A 761 37.78 -58.74 7.65
N ASN A 762 36.73 -58.30 8.36
CA ASN A 762 35.78 -59.26 8.93
C ASN A 762 34.43 -58.64 9.38
N GLU A 763 33.46 -59.53 9.61
CA GLU A 763 32.24 -59.32 10.41
C GLU A 763 32.64 -59.08 11.89
N ASP A 764 31.86 -58.46 12.79
CA ASP A 764 30.50 -58.88 13.11
C ASP A 764 29.67 -57.84 13.93
N ILE A 765 28.42 -58.23 14.17
CA ILE A 765 27.37 -57.69 15.06
C ILE A 765 27.86 -57.05 16.38
N ASP A 766 27.27 -55.89 16.75
CA ASP A 766 26.57 -55.79 18.05
C ASP A 766 25.44 -54.74 18.11
N LYS A 767 24.56 -54.85 19.12
CA LYS A 767 23.39 -53.99 19.36
C LYS A 767 23.41 -53.37 20.76
N GLU A 768 23.51 -52.04 20.85
CA GLU A 768 22.96 -51.20 21.93
C GLU A 768 23.08 -49.73 21.50
N GLY A 769 22.18 -48.78 21.78
CA GLY A 769 20.86 -48.89 22.40
C GLY A 769 20.75 -48.34 23.81
N PHE A 770 20.79 -47.01 24.01
CA PHE A 770 20.09 -46.31 25.10
C PHE A 770 20.05 -44.78 24.93
N ALA A 771 19.11 -44.15 25.66
CA ALA A 771 18.91 -42.71 25.89
C ALA A 771 18.53 -41.82 24.69
#